data_AF-A0A940CEB1-F1
#
_entry.id   AF-A0A940CEB1-F1
#
_cell.length_a   1.000
_cell.length_b   1.000
_cell.length_c   1.000
_cell.angle_alpha   90.00
_cell.angle_beta   90.00
_cell.angle_gamma   90.00
#
_symmetry.space_group_name_H-M   'P 1'
#
loop_
_entity.id
_entity.type
_entity.pdbx_description
1 polymer ?
#
loop_
_entity_poly.entity_id
_entity_poly.type
_entity_poly.pdbx_seq_one_letter_code
_entity_poly.pdbx_strand_id
1 'polypeptide(L)'
;MKSYNTKIIKNAFKRMVEEHGPEVFDVAGEPETLVDYLPDDAKYNVVRMAFRMGCYRRLQELKKQYGRFELAQNPLNTELKSFGITIEAAETAAEVTVMAAEAAGLTAKSAGEEQIMQEAGRFRLSETPKTVFFGTYPQSSTGERAPIEWRIIGREGNKVWLTSEYALDFKPFTTAVTNNWAVCTLRQWLNDAFINNAFTNEQQNRLLTIQESIKNWRETEEDPEYLTLEYKVSLPGLSNIDQLFTTDKDRIATVTDYAEALADKSYENIALKNQIAKWWIANNGNIEDSAYVVSFNGEIEEFLWGNEYRFVRPLVLVALDNDEIEELDKKTQKAEQMRKEAERLRKEAALLREQREAEARKVFITVAGRTVTFGIWKYKANGEKANIEWQVLKTDGNKALIVSKQGLDCIRFNLKRNKKVAWEDSSLREWLNDTFYNEAFTDEQKKRIKSSTVRSDGNGSKKVPETETTDNVFVLSVSEVKEFFNKQEERTYTMTEYVESIFAKTNSTEFRCWLRTPGKTSYFVETLYVDGHIFEAYQTAEGSGCVAVRPAMWIELDAEEIDNINRSIRENEEKEAREKEEHDRMIAEAKSTVKLTGDTVIFGAYPKGPDNVEAPVEWQILKRDGNKALLLSKFALFKKKYQSKAGGVTWDCCSLRTWLNGSFIKNSFSKDGRARILETEVLPDTDSNPTVDERINAGEKTVDKIFLLSFSEVCEFFPEIEARGCLNFKGRDVGWLTRTPGVRRYIQFGKLVELKECVLYSNGVAVEAKDEHEIRPAMWITLDGN
;
A
#
# COMPACT_ATOMS: atom_id res chain seq x y z
N MET A 1 -24.83 21.09 26.51
CA MET A 1 -24.83 21.06 25.03
C MET A 1 -26.18 20.70 24.41
N LYS A 2 -26.93 19.68 24.85
CA LYS A 2 -28.26 19.35 24.25
C LYS A 2 -29.41 20.33 24.58
N SER A 3 -29.38 21.11 25.67
CA SER A 3 -30.51 22.00 26.04
C SER A 3 -30.41 23.45 25.52
N TYR A 4 -29.23 23.93 25.13
CA TYR A 4 -29.02 25.33 24.70
C TYR A 4 -29.42 25.54 23.24
N ASN A 5 -29.14 24.56 22.36
CA ASN A 5 -29.58 24.59 20.96
C ASN A 5 -31.11 24.55 20.79
N THR A 6 -31.84 23.98 21.76
CA THR A 6 -33.30 23.90 21.70
C THR A 6 -33.97 25.27 21.85
N LYS A 7 -33.32 26.24 22.51
CA LYS A 7 -33.91 27.57 22.78
C LYS A 7 -33.79 28.51 21.57
N ILE A 8 -32.67 28.43 20.84
CA ILE A 8 -32.43 29.18 19.60
C ILE A 8 -33.35 28.66 18.49
N ILE A 9 -33.46 27.34 18.34
CA ILE A 9 -34.36 26.72 17.36
C ILE A 9 -35.83 27.04 17.68
N LYS A 10 -36.24 27.02 18.96
CA LYS A 10 -37.60 27.41 19.37
C LYS A 10 -37.91 28.89 19.08
N ASN A 11 -36.96 29.80 19.25
CA ASN A 11 -37.16 31.22 18.97
C ASN A 11 -37.22 31.53 17.46
N ALA A 12 -36.41 30.82 16.65
CA ALA A 12 -36.50 30.88 15.20
C ALA A 12 -37.84 30.32 14.68
N PHE A 13 -38.29 29.19 15.25
CA PHE A 13 -39.57 28.57 14.93
C PHE A 13 -40.76 29.47 15.29
N LYS A 14 -40.69 30.16 16.45
CA LYS A 14 -41.70 31.11 16.89
C LYS A 14 -41.84 32.30 15.93
N ARG A 15 -40.73 32.86 15.44
CA ARG A 15 -40.74 33.94 14.44
C ARG A 15 -41.33 33.51 13.09
N MET A 16 -41.01 32.30 12.62
CA MET A 16 -41.57 31.76 11.38
C MET A 16 -43.10 31.56 11.44
N VAL A 17 -43.63 31.11 12.59
CA VAL A 17 -45.08 30.97 12.80
C VAL A 17 -45.78 32.33 12.86
N GLU A 18 -45.10 33.34 13.43
CA GLU A 18 -45.58 34.73 13.46
C GLU A 18 -45.60 35.39 12.06
N GLU A 19 -44.67 35.02 11.17
CA GLU A 19 -44.56 35.58 9.80
C GLU A 19 -45.47 34.88 8.75
N HIS A 20 -45.76 33.59 8.90
CA HIS A 20 -46.40 32.80 7.83
C HIS A 20 -47.75 32.17 8.21
N GLY A 21 -48.20 32.33 9.46
CA GLY A 21 -49.51 31.89 9.93
C GLY A 21 -49.57 30.40 10.34
N PRO A 22 -50.50 30.03 11.25
CA PRO A 22 -50.51 28.72 11.91
C PRO A 22 -51.02 27.56 11.03
N GLU A 23 -51.65 27.83 9.88
CA GLU A 23 -52.27 26.78 9.03
C GLU A 23 -51.24 25.93 8.25
N VAL A 24 -49.96 26.30 8.25
CA VAL A 24 -48.90 25.59 7.52
C VAL A 24 -48.37 24.36 8.28
N PHE A 25 -48.68 24.20 9.58
CA PHE A 25 -48.05 23.18 10.42
C PHE A 25 -49.05 22.45 11.32
N ASP A 26 -49.75 21.47 10.76
CA ASP A 26 -50.51 20.48 11.55
C ASP A 26 -49.99 19.07 11.29
N VAL A 27 -48.79 18.73 11.80
CA VAL A 27 -48.44 17.35 12.22
C VAL A 27 -47.37 17.43 13.31
N ALA A 28 -47.66 16.87 14.48
CA ALA A 28 -46.73 16.72 15.59
C ALA A 28 -45.71 15.59 15.33
N GLY A 29 -44.40 15.87 15.40
CA GLY A 29 -43.36 14.85 15.48
C GLY A 29 -41.94 15.33 15.12
N GLU A 30 -41.03 15.29 16.12
CA GLU A 30 -39.55 15.46 16.16
C GLU A 30 -38.79 16.42 15.19
N PRO A 31 -37.69 17.10 15.64
CA PRO A 31 -37.02 18.17 14.88
C PRO A 31 -36.34 17.76 13.57
N GLU A 32 -36.18 16.45 13.33
CA GLU A 32 -35.37 15.91 12.24
C GLU A 32 -36.13 15.84 10.90
N THR A 33 -37.46 16.02 10.90
CA THR A 33 -38.34 15.92 9.72
C THR A 33 -38.78 17.28 9.14
N LEU A 34 -38.37 18.40 9.76
CA LEU A 34 -38.86 19.74 9.43
C LEU A 34 -38.19 20.39 8.21
N VAL A 35 -37.01 19.93 7.80
CA VAL A 35 -36.27 20.51 6.66
C VAL A 35 -36.93 20.17 5.32
N ASP A 36 -37.62 19.04 5.23
CA ASP A 36 -38.23 18.55 3.99
C ASP A 36 -39.38 19.44 3.49
N TYR A 37 -40.06 20.15 4.40
CA TYR A 37 -41.21 21.02 4.12
C TYR A 37 -40.85 22.49 3.81
N LEU A 38 -39.56 22.85 3.81
CA LEU A 38 -39.11 24.20 3.44
C LEU A 38 -39.08 24.40 1.91
N PRO A 39 -39.39 25.62 1.41
CA PRO A 39 -39.12 26.02 0.02
C PRO A 39 -37.63 25.89 -0.33
N ASP A 40 -37.31 25.59 -1.60
CA ASP A 40 -35.94 25.25 -2.04
C ASP A 40 -34.91 26.37 -1.80
N ASP A 41 -35.37 27.61 -1.87
CA ASP A 41 -34.65 28.86 -1.59
C ASP A 41 -34.34 29.03 -0.09
N ALA A 42 -35.17 28.51 0.82
CA ALA A 42 -34.87 28.47 2.26
C ALA A 42 -33.90 27.33 2.63
N LYS A 43 -33.98 26.18 1.93
CA LYS A 43 -33.03 25.06 2.07
C LYS A 43 -31.61 25.48 1.69
N TYR A 44 -31.46 26.31 0.66
CA TYR A 44 -30.19 26.90 0.23
C TYR A 44 -29.50 27.73 1.33
N ASN A 45 -30.25 28.56 2.08
CA ASN A 45 -29.69 29.40 3.14
C ASN A 45 -29.19 28.57 4.34
N VAL A 46 -29.86 27.46 4.66
CA VAL A 46 -29.43 26.53 5.72
C VAL A 46 -28.12 25.83 5.34
N VAL A 47 -27.95 25.40 4.09
CA VAL A 47 -26.72 24.78 3.58
C VAL A 47 -25.57 25.81 3.50
N ARG A 48 -25.86 27.04 3.07
CA ARG A 48 -24.90 28.15 3.04
C ARG A 48 -24.42 28.54 4.45
N MET A 49 -25.33 28.54 5.43
CA MET A 49 -24.99 28.78 6.83
C MET A 49 -24.13 27.64 7.41
N ALA A 50 -24.44 26.38 7.10
CA ALA A 50 -23.64 25.22 7.53
C ALA A 50 -22.22 25.20 6.92
N PHE A 51 -22.08 25.69 5.68
CA PHE A 51 -20.79 25.86 5.00
C PHE A 51 -19.95 26.98 5.62
N ARG A 52 -20.56 28.13 5.92
CA ARG A 52 -19.89 29.27 6.57
C ARG A 52 -19.49 29.00 8.03
N MET A 53 -20.18 28.09 8.71
CA MET A 53 -19.91 27.67 10.09
C MET A 53 -18.90 26.51 10.21
N GLY A 54 -18.19 26.13 9.13
CA GLY A 54 -17.10 25.13 9.17
C GLY A 54 -17.50 23.68 9.49
N CYS A 55 -18.81 23.37 9.51
CA CYS A 55 -19.33 22.07 9.94
C CYS A 55 -19.28 21.00 8.84
N TYR A 56 -18.06 20.61 8.44
CA TYR A 56 -17.81 19.70 7.30
C TYR A 56 -18.51 18.33 7.41
N ARG A 57 -18.71 17.77 8.61
CA ARG A 57 -19.46 16.51 8.80
C ARG A 57 -20.95 16.65 8.44
N ARG A 58 -21.57 17.77 8.83
CA ARG A 58 -22.99 18.07 8.56
C ARG A 58 -23.22 18.34 7.07
N LEU A 59 -22.23 18.94 6.41
CA LEU A 59 -22.24 19.18 4.96
C LEU A 59 -22.21 17.85 4.17
N GLN A 60 -21.42 16.88 4.61
CA GLN A 60 -21.33 15.55 3.99
C GLN A 60 -22.62 14.72 4.19
N GLU A 61 -23.26 14.83 5.36
CA GLU A 61 -24.57 14.23 5.64
C GLU A 61 -25.69 14.81 4.76
N LEU A 62 -25.77 16.15 4.65
CA LEU A 62 -26.74 16.83 3.80
C LEU A 62 -26.51 16.53 2.31
N LYS A 63 -25.26 16.47 1.86
CA LYS A 63 -24.90 16.12 0.47
C LYS A 63 -25.27 14.67 0.11
N LYS A 64 -25.24 13.76 1.10
CA LYS A 64 -25.67 12.36 0.96
C LYS A 64 -27.20 12.22 0.98
N GLN A 65 -27.90 13.09 1.70
CA GLN A 65 -29.36 13.07 1.83
C GLN A 65 -30.09 13.74 0.65
N TYR A 66 -29.53 14.81 0.05
CA TYR A 66 -30.17 15.59 -1.02
C TYR A 66 -29.45 15.49 -2.38
N GLY A 67 -28.66 14.44 -2.61
CA GLY A 67 -27.80 14.22 -3.79
C GLY A 67 -28.49 14.04 -5.15
N ARG A 68 -29.73 14.51 -5.32
CA ARG A 68 -30.46 14.54 -6.60
C ARG A 68 -31.33 15.80 -6.70
N PHE A 69 -30.70 16.95 -6.84
CA PHE A 69 -31.32 18.07 -7.55
C PHE A 69 -30.48 18.31 -8.80
N GLU A 70 -31.06 18.06 -9.97
CA GLU A 70 -30.46 18.34 -11.28
C GLU A 70 -30.15 19.84 -11.39
N LEU A 71 -28.87 20.18 -11.27
CA LEU A 71 -28.31 21.52 -11.34
C LEU A 71 -28.25 22.04 -12.78
N ALA A 72 -29.40 22.12 -13.46
CA ALA A 72 -29.45 22.64 -14.82
C ALA A 72 -29.38 24.18 -14.92
N GLN A 73 -29.49 24.92 -13.81
CA GLN A 73 -29.43 26.39 -13.81
C GLN A 73 -28.61 26.97 -12.64
N ASN A 74 -27.33 26.60 -12.54
CA ASN A 74 -26.41 27.14 -11.53
C ASN A 74 -25.46 28.21 -12.12
N PRO A 75 -25.36 29.42 -11.53
CA PRO A 75 -24.34 30.43 -11.85
C PRO A 75 -22.89 29.93 -11.80
N LEU A 76 -22.62 28.89 -10.98
CA LEU A 76 -21.30 28.23 -10.91
C LEU A 76 -20.88 27.57 -12.23
N ASN A 77 -21.84 27.15 -13.07
CA ASN A 77 -21.56 26.47 -14.33
C ASN A 77 -21.15 27.48 -15.42
N THR A 78 -21.63 28.72 -15.31
CA THR A 78 -21.20 29.87 -16.13
C THR A 78 -19.78 30.30 -15.75
N GLU A 79 -19.48 30.28 -14.45
CA GLU A 79 -18.16 30.58 -13.89
C GLU A 79 -17.12 29.52 -14.31
N LEU A 80 -17.45 28.22 -14.18
CA LEU A 80 -16.57 27.12 -14.60
C LEU A 80 -16.36 27.02 -16.12
N LYS A 81 -17.37 27.35 -16.94
CA LYS A 81 -17.22 27.46 -18.40
C LYS A 81 -16.35 28.66 -18.82
N SER A 82 -16.36 29.75 -18.04
CA SER A 82 -15.45 30.88 -18.26
C SER A 82 -13.97 30.53 -18.02
N PHE A 83 -13.72 29.43 -17.31
CA PHE A 83 -12.39 28.83 -17.10
C PHE A 83 -12.11 27.58 -17.98
N GLY A 84 -13.01 27.20 -18.90
CA GLY A 84 -12.74 26.18 -19.94
C GLY A 84 -12.79 24.70 -19.51
N ILE A 85 -13.42 24.36 -18.38
CA ILE A 85 -13.46 22.97 -17.86
C ILE A 85 -14.80 22.30 -18.19
N THR A 86 -14.78 21.14 -18.88
CA THR A 86 -15.94 20.25 -19.04
C THR A 86 -15.77 18.97 -18.21
N ILE A 87 -16.76 18.67 -17.37
CA ILE A 87 -16.75 17.56 -16.42
C ILE A 87 -17.34 16.33 -17.08
N GLU A 88 -16.52 15.58 -17.81
CA GLU A 88 -16.79 14.15 -18.05
C GLU A 88 -15.48 13.37 -17.86
N ALA A 89 -15.51 12.43 -16.89
CA ALA A 89 -14.48 11.49 -16.46
C ALA A 89 -13.39 11.99 -15.49
N ALA A 90 -13.61 11.81 -14.18
CA ALA A 90 -12.55 11.62 -13.17
C ALA A 90 -13.11 10.96 -11.90
N GLU A 91 -12.64 9.75 -11.56
CA GLU A 91 -13.18 8.92 -10.47
C GLU A 91 -12.52 9.12 -9.09
N THR A 92 -11.49 9.96 -8.89
CA THR A 92 -11.00 10.26 -7.52
C THR A 92 -10.40 11.66 -7.35
N ALA A 93 -10.58 12.24 -6.15
CA ALA A 93 -10.29 13.64 -5.80
C ALA A 93 -8.80 14.01 -5.64
N ALA A 94 -7.85 13.09 -5.84
CA ALA A 94 -6.42 13.36 -5.72
C ALA A 94 -5.77 13.79 -7.05
N GLU A 95 -6.29 13.35 -8.20
CA GLU A 95 -5.73 13.65 -9.53
C GLU A 95 -6.15 15.05 -10.04
N VAL A 96 -7.30 15.57 -9.61
CA VAL A 96 -7.80 16.91 -9.98
C VAL A 96 -6.90 18.04 -9.46
N THR A 97 -6.29 17.86 -8.29
CA THR A 97 -5.46 18.90 -7.64
C THR A 97 -4.09 19.05 -8.29
N VAL A 98 -3.53 17.96 -8.84
CA VAL A 98 -2.24 17.96 -9.54
C VAL A 98 -2.40 18.44 -10.98
N MET A 99 -3.46 18.00 -11.68
CA MET A 99 -3.73 18.44 -13.05
C MET A 99 -4.15 19.92 -13.15
N ALA A 100 -4.83 20.48 -12.13
CA ALA A 100 -5.17 21.91 -12.07
C ALA A 100 -3.94 22.82 -11.85
N ALA A 101 -2.89 22.31 -11.19
CA ALA A 101 -1.64 23.04 -10.97
C ALA A 101 -0.71 23.01 -12.20
N GLU A 102 -0.70 21.92 -12.97
CA GLU A 102 0.11 21.78 -14.19
C GLU A 102 -0.52 22.46 -15.42
N ALA A 103 -1.85 22.52 -15.51
CA ALA A 103 -2.56 23.16 -16.63
C ALA A 103 -2.60 24.71 -16.54
N ALA A 104 -2.32 25.31 -15.39
CA ALA A 104 -2.44 26.76 -15.18
C ALA A 104 -1.23 27.59 -15.68
N GLY A 105 -0.12 26.98 -16.11
CA GLY A 105 0.92 27.64 -16.93
C GLY A 105 1.42 29.03 -16.49
N LEU A 106 1.35 29.40 -15.20
CA LEU A 106 1.73 30.73 -14.71
C LEU A 106 3.23 30.81 -14.39
N THR A 107 4.05 30.89 -15.43
CA THR A 107 5.31 31.64 -15.36
C THR A 107 5.02 33.12 -15.58
N ALA A 108 5.11 33.90 -14.49
CA ALA A 108 5.39 35.34 -14.38
C ALA A 108 5.05 36.29 -15.56
N LYS A 109 4.13 37.25 -15.32
CA LYS A 109 4.39 38.72 -15.35
C LYS A 109 3.08 39.52 -15.44
N SER A 110 2.75 40.26 -14.38
CA SER A 110 2.11 41.58 -14.50
C SER A 110 2.56 42.48 -13.35
N ALA A 111 2.97 43.71 -13.69
CA ALA A 111 3.74 44.62 -12.84
C ALA A 111 2.97 45.25 -11.65
N GLY A 112 1.74 44.79 -11.36
CA GLY A 112 1.00 45.17 -10.14
C GLY A 112 1.22 44.22 -8.96
N GLU A 113 1.62 42.98 -9.24
CA GLU A 113 1.90 41.98 -8.21
C GLU A 113 3.31 42.10 -7.63
N GLU A 114 4.20 42.88 -8.24
CA GLU A 114 5.56 43.08 -7.71
C GLU A 114 5.57 43.95 -6.43
N GLN A 115 4.51 44.74 -6.21
CA GLN A 115 4.28 45.48 -4.96
C GLN A 115 3.60 44.60 -3.90
N ILE A 116 2.68 43.72 -4.30
CA ILE A 116 1.95 42.77 -3.42
C ILE A 116 2.83 41.57 -3.01
N MET A 117 3.70 41.07 -3.89
CA MET A 117 4.67 40.00 -3.60
C MET A 117 5.89 40.50 -2.82
N GLN A 118 6.26 41.78 -2.91
CA GLN A 118 7.25 42.38 -2.00
C GLN A 118 6.71 42.53 -0.57
N GLU A 119 5.39 42.69 -0.41
CA GLU A 119 4.73 42.77 0.91
C GLU A 119 4.41 41.38 1.49
N ALA A 120 4.00 40.40 0.68
CA ALA A 120 3.70 39.02 1.14
C ALA A 120 4.95 38.21 1.57
N GLY A 121 6.15 38.61 1.14
CA GLY A 121 7.42 37.99 1.56
C GLY A 121 7.90 38.38 2.97
N ARG A 122 7.21 39.30 3.67
CA ARG A 122 7.70 39.89 4.94
C ARG A 122 7.20 39.21 6.22
N PHE A 123 6.20 38.34 6.16
CA PHE A 123 5.60 37.76 7.36
C PHE A 123 5.47 36.24 7.26
N ARG A 124 6.56 35.52 7.54
CA ARG A 124 6.50 34.10 7.92
C ARG A 124 7.26 33.90 9.23
N LEU A 125 6.52 33.75 10.33
CA LEU A 125 7.05 33.30 11.61
C LEU A 125 6.87 31.79 11.80
N SER A 126 7.85 31.20 12.49
CA SER A 126 8.11 29.78 12.68
C SER A 126 7.20 29.09 13.71
N GLU A 127 7.07 27.76 13.62
CA GLU A 127 6.34 26.84 14.52
C GLU A 127 6.83 26.81 16.00
N THR A 128 7.69 27.73 16.42
CA THR A 128 7.93 28.03 17.84
C THR A 128 7.74 29.54 18.08
N PRO A 129 6.88 29.94 19.03
CA PRO A 129 6.69 31.35 19.33
C PRO A 129 8.00 31.93 19.87
N LYS A 130 8.60 32.85 19.11
CA LYS A 130 9.73 33.65 19.59
C LYS A 130 9.17 34.69 20.55
N THR A 131 9.64 34.71 21.79
CA THR A 131 9.20 35.70 22.78
C THR A 131 10.26 36.75 23.07
N VAL A 132 9.82 37.95 23.44
CA VAL A 132 10.66 39.07 23.93
C VAL A 132 10.02 39.67 25.16
N PHE A 133 10.83 40.30 26.02
CA PHE A 133 10.33 41.01 27.20
C PHE A 133 10.27 42.50 26.94
N PHE A 134 9.10 43.12 27.17
CA PHE A 134 8.92 44.55 26.96
C PHE A 134 7.86 45.12 27.92
N GLY A 135 8.19 46.16 28.68
CA GLY A 135 7.31 46.65 29.77
C GLY A 135 7.17 45.67 30.94
N THR A 136 6.40 46.08 31.96
CA THR A 136 6.11 45.27 33.16
C THR A 136 4.63 45.39 33.52
N TYR A 137 4.00 44.33 34.01
CA TYR A 137 2.61 44.36 34.46
C TYR A 137 2.41 43.44 35.66
N PRO A 138 1.36 43.63 36.50
CA PRO A 138 0.99 42.65 37.50
C PRO A 138 0.77 41.27 36.88
N GLN A 139 1.44 40.24 37.42
CA GLN A 139 1.31 38.86 36.92
C GLN A 139 1.14 37.83 38.02
N SER A 140 1.45 38.16 39.28
CA SER A 140 1.15 37.30 40.44
C SER A 140 -0.26 37.56 41.00
N SER A 141 -0.79 36.60 41.75
CA SER A 141 -2.05 36.76 42.49
C SER A 141 -2.02 37.87 43.56
N THR A 142 -0.83 38.28 44.01
CA THR A 142 -0.62 39.41 44.94
C THR A 142 -0.50 40.76 44.24
N GLY A 143 -0.51 40.79 42.90
CA GLY A 143 -0.34 42.00 42.10
C GLY A 143 1.11 42.44 41.92
N GLU A 144 2.08 41.57 42.22
CA GLU A 144 3.50 41.85 41.95
C GLU A 144 3.75 41.95 40.45
N ARG A 145 4.61 42.90 40.09
CA ARG A 145 4.89 43.26 38.70
C ARG A 145 6.05 42.44 38.16
N ALA A 146 5.86 41.84 36.99
CA ALA A 146 6.88 41.12 36.26
C ALA A 146 6.99 41.64 34.81
N PRO A 147 8.16 41.49 34.15
CA PRO A 147 8.30 41.79 32.73
C PRO A 147 7.25 41.05 31.90
N ILE A 148 6.59 41.76 30.99
CA ILE A 148 5.59 41.14 30.11
C ILE A 148 6.33 40.35 29.05
N GLU A 149 6.01 39.07 28.95
CA GLU A 149 6.46 38.22 27.84
C GLU A 149 5.55 38.43 26.64
N TRP A 150 6.15 38.77 25.50
CA TRP A 150 5.46 39.04 24.25
C TRP A 150 5.87 38.03 23.20
N ARG A 151 4.88 37.43 22.54
CA ARG A 151 5.07 36.67 21.33
C ARG A 151 5.28 37.62 20.15
N ILE A 152 6.38 37.41 19.44
CA ILE A 152 6.63 38.05 18.15
C ILE A 152 5.70 37.40 17.12
N ILE A 153 4.84 38.20 16.52
CA ILE A 153 3.82 37.77 15.54
C ILE A 153 4.06 38.37 14.15
N GLY A 154 4.95 39.36 14.02
CA GLY A 154 5.40 39.88 12.73
C GLY A 154 6.60 40.81 12.86
N ARG A 155 7.41 40.92 11.80
CA ARG A 155 8.55 41.85 11.76
C ARG A 155 8.71 42.48 10.38
N GLU A 156 8.85 43.80 10.36
CA GLU A 156 9.22 44.59 9.19
C GLU A 156 10.41 45.51 9.54
N GLY A 157 11.62 45.11 9.12
CA GLY A 157 12.84 45.83 9.49
C GLY A 157 13.06 45.82 11.01
N ASN A 158 13.02 47.01 11.63
CA ASN A 158 13.11 47.18 13.09
C ASN A 158 11.75 47.27 13.79
N LYS A 159 10.63 47.21 13.05
CA LYS A 159 9.28 47.23 13.60
C LYS A 159 8.82 45.81 13.86
N VAL A 160 8.37 45.53 15.07
CA VAL A 160 7.97 44.19 15.49
C VAL A 160 6.58 44.23 16.12
N TRP A 161 5.68 43.42 15.58
CA TRP A 161 4.37 43.19 16.15
C TRP A 161 4.48 42.17 17.28
N LEU A 162 3.93 42.54 18.42
CA LEU A 162 4.00 41.80 19.67
C LEU A 162 2.59 41.62 20.23
N THR A 163 2.18 40.38 20.47
CA THR A 163 1.01 40.07 21.31
C THR A 163 1.50 39.49 22.63
N SER A 164 0.86 39.81 23.75
CA SER A 164 1.28 39.22 25.03
C SER A 164 1.18 37.69 24.96
N GLU A 165 2.13 36.96 25.55
CA GLU A 165 2.09 35.49 25.56
C GLU A 165 0.87 35.00 26.36
N TYR A 166 0.65 35.63 27.51
CA TYR A 166 -0.45 35.35 28.42
C TYR A 166 -1.54 36.43 28.36
N ALA A 167 -2.73 36.08 28.80
CA ALA A 167 -3.77 37.08 29.06
C ALA A 167 -3.48 37.81 30.38
N LEU A 168 -3.42 39.14 30.32
CA LEU A 168 -2.83 39.97 31.38
C LEU A 168 -3.86 40.60 32.31
N ASP A 169 -5.11 40.73 31.87
CA ASP A 169 -6.18 41.38 32.64
C ASP A 169 -7.55 40.76 32.31
N PHE A 170 -8.58 41.13 33.06
CA PHE A 170 -9.96 40.66 32.90
C PHE A 170 -10.92 41.85 32.93
N LYS A 171 -11.49 42.19 31.77
CA LYS A 171 -12.27 43.43 31.57
C LYS A 171 -13.51 43.20 30.68
N PRO A 172 -14.58 44.00 30.85
CA PRO A 172 -15.67 44.03 29.89
C PRO A 172 -15.24 44.77 28.62
N PHE A 173 -15.88 44.46 27.50
CA PHE A 173 -15.61 45.12 26.22
C PHE A 173 -15.94 46.62 26.29
N THR A 174 -17.06 46.98 26.91
CA THR A 174 -17.39 48.36 27.28
C THR A 174 -18.25 48.39 28.55
N THR A 175 -18.31 49.53 29.24
CA THR A 175 -19.26 49.82 30.31
C THR A 175 -20.22 50.97 29.98
N ALA A 176 -20.10 51.55 28.78
CA ALA A 176 -20.96 52.63 28.27
C ALA A 176 -22.13 52.09 27.43
N VAL A 177 -23.13 52.94 27.18
CA VAL A 177 -24.36 52.60 26.42
C VAL A 177 -24.16 52.66 24.89
N THR A 178 -23.02 53.19 24.42
CA THR A 178 -22.68 53.30 22.99
C THR A 178 -21.49 52.43 22.63
N ASN A 179 -21.62 51.70 21.52
CA ASN A 179 -21.32 50.28 21.60
C ASN A 179 -20.49 49.73 20.42
N ASN A 180 -19.36 50.38 20.11
CA ASN A 180 -18.42 49.87 19.11
C ASN A 180 -16.97 50.01 19.58
N TRP A 181 -16.03 49.27 19.00
CA TRP A 181 -14.59 49.37 19.28
C TRP A 181 -14.07 50.80 19.15
N ALA A 182 -14.69 51.60 18.27
CA ALA A 182 -14.31 52.99 18.05
C ALA A 182 -14.57 53.90 19.26
N VAL A 183 -15.41 53.51 20.23
CA VAL A 183 -15.70 54.28 21.45
C VAL A 183 -15.70 53.43 22.73
N CYS A 184 -15.32 52.16 22.67
CA CYS A 184 -15.43 51.26 23.81
C CYS A 184 -14.46 51.63 24.94
N THR A 185 -14.88 51.36 26.19
CA THR A 185 -14.06 51.67 27.37
C THR A 185 -12.84 50.77 27.47
N LEU A 186 -12.84 49.58 26.87
CA LEU A 186 -11.66 48.70 26.83
C LEU A 186 -10.52 49.31 26.03
N ARG A 187 -10.79 49.87 24.84
CA ARG A 187 -9.76 50.53 24.02
C ARG A 187 -9.23 51.81 24.68
N GLN A 188 -10.12 52.59 25.31
CA GLN A 188 -9.71 53.75 26.12
C GLN A 188 -8.79 53.30 27.25
N TRP A 189 -9.17 52.27 28.00
CA TRP A 189 -8.33 51.70 29.05
C TRP A 189 -6.97 51.20 28.53
N LEU A 190 -6.93 50.53 27.36
CA LEU A 190 -5.69 50.06 26.73
C LEU A 190 -4.73 51.22 26.45
N ASN A 191 -5.25 52.36 25.99
CA ASN A 191 -4.46 53.51 25.54
C ASN A 191 -4.27 54.60 26.60
N ASP A 192 -4.91 54.48 27.76
CA ASP A 192 -4.73 55.39 28.90
C ASP A 192 -4.12 54.64 30.09
N ALA A 193 -4.89 53.81 30.77
CA ALA A 193 -4.47 53.20 32.02
C ALA A 193 -3.46 52.08 31.80
N PHE A 194 -3.68 51.19 30.83
CA PHE A 194 -2.78 50.07 30.58
C PHE A 194 -1.43 50.58 30.08
N ILE A 195 -1.38 51.46 29.08
CA ILE A 195 -0.10 51.94 28.52
C ILE A 195 0.77 52.63 29.59
N ASN A 196 0.16 53.45 30.44
CA ASN A 196 0.86 54.18 31.52
C ASN A 196 1.29 53.27 32.66
N ASN A 197 0.55 52.19 32.91
CA ASN A 197 0.98 51.20 33.85
C ASN A 197 2.06 50.30 33.25
N ALA A 198 1.88 49.79 32.04
CA ALA A 198 2.71 48.74 31.47
C ALA A 198 4.11 49.21 31.02
N PHE A 199 4.24 50.47 30.59
CA PHE A 199 5.44 50.97 29.92
C PHE A 199 5.95 52.27 30.54
N THR A 200 7.27 52.36 30.70
CA THR A 200 7.95 53.62 31.06
C THR A 200 7.84 54.64 29.93
N ASN A 201 8.07 55.93 30.20
CA ASN A 201 8.05 56.98 29.16
C ASN A 201 8.98 56.66 27.97
N GLU A 202 10.15 56.09 28.24
CA GLU A 202 11.10 55.66 27.21
C GLU A 202 10.54 54.51 26.36
N GLN A 203 9.92 53.51 27.00
CA GLN A 203 9.26 52.41 26.30
C GLN A 203 8.04 52.88 25.51
N GLN A 204 7.26 53.83 26.03
CA GLN A 204 6.12 54.43 25.31
C GLN A 204 6.54 55.20 24.06
N ASN A 205 7.76 55.74 24.01
CA ASN A 205 8.33 56.36 22.82
C ASN A 205 8.72 55.33 21.75
N ARG A 206 8.96 54.07 22.15
CA ARG A 206 9.24 52.94 21.25
C ARG A 206 7.97 52.28 20.71
N LEU A 207 6.82 52.53 21.33
CA LEU A 207 5.50 52.10 20.83
C LEU A 207 5.07 52.95 19.63
N LEU A 208 4.89 52.28 18.49
CA LEU A 208 4.44 52.89 17.25
C LEU A 208 2.90 52.93 17.19
N THR A 209 2.39 53.93 16.48
CA THR A 209 0.94 54.05 16.22
C THR A 209 0.48 52.93 15.29
N ILE A 210 -0.56 52.23 15.71
CA ILE A 210 -1.31 51.26 14.93
C ILE A 210 -2.47 52.03 14.28
N GLN A 211 -2.59 51.91 12.95
CA GLN A 211 -3.74 52.40 12.19
C GLN A 211 -4.63 51.22 11.81
N GLU A 212 -5.90 51.28 12.21
CA GLU A 212 -6.90 50.27 11.85
C GLU A 212 -8.13 50.91 11.21
N SER A 213 -8.60 50.32 10.10
CA SER A 213 -9.84 50.70 9.43
C SER A 213 -10.98 49.80 9.91
N ILE A 214 -11.97 50.38 10.58
CA ILE A 214 -13.07 49.64 11.20
C ILE A 214 -14.42 50.11 10.65
N LYS A 215 -15.29 49.15 10.33
CA LYS A 215 -16.64 49.41 9.84
C LYS A 215 -17.45 50.23 10.85
N ASN A 216 -17.98 51.38 10.44
CA ASN A 216 -18.89 52.19 11.23
C ASN A 216 -20.25 51.47 11.33
N TRP A 217 -20.74 51.19 12.55
CA TRP A 217 -21.93 50.34 12.72
C TRP A 217 -23.26 51.08 12.48
N ARG A 218 -23.24 52.41 12.35
CA ARG A 218 -24.45 53.25 12.35
C ARG A 218 -25.19 53.40 11.01
N GLU A 219 -24.79 52.73 9.93
CA GLU A 219 -25.41 52.92 8.61
C GLU A 219 -25.83 51.63 7.90
N THR A 220 -26.92 51.75 7.14
CA THR A 220 -27.61 50.70 6.38
C THR A 220 -26.73 50.07 5.30
N GLU A 221 -26.99 48.81 4.97
CA GLU A 221 -26.18 47.87 4.16
C GLU A 221 -25.68 48.33 2.78
N GLU A 222 -26.03 49.54 2.31
CA GLU A 222 -25.76 49.98 0.94
C GLU A 222 -24.42 50.73 0.74
N ASP A 223 -23.77 51.28 1.79
CA ASP A 223 -22.42 51.87 1.66
C ASP A 223 -21.69 51.97 3.02
N PRO A 224 -20.77 51.05 3.38
CA PRO A 224 -20.13 51.06 4.69
C PRO A 224 -18.99 52.09 4.78
N GLU A 225 -19.21 53.19 5.53
CA GLU A 225 -18.15 54.12 5.88
C GLU A 225 -17.17 53.48 6.90
N TYR A 226 -15.86 53.52 6.61
CA TYR A 226 -14.81 52.98 7.49
C TYR A 226 -14.17 54.11 8.30
N LEU A 227 -14.11 53.93 9.62
CA LEU A 227 -13.38 54.82 10.52
C LEU A 227 -11.92 54.37 10.59
N THR A 228 -10.99 55.30 10.34
CA THR A 228 -9.56 55.07 10.63
C THR A 228 -9.28 55.51 12.06
N LEU A 229 -8.77 54.58 12.87
CA LEU A 229 -8.43 54.83 14.27
C LEU A 229 -6.92 54.72 14.47
N GLU A 230 -6.40 55.61 15.31
CA GLU A 230 -4.99 55.65 15.67
C GLU A 230 -4.81 55.42 17.16
N TYR A 231 -3.98 54.44 17.53
CA TYR A 231 -3.69 54.12 18.92
C TYR A 231 -2.37 53.34 19.05
N LYS A 232 -1.82 53.26 20.27
CA LYS A 232 -0.53 52.57 20.52
C LYS A 232 -0.68 51.15 21.03
N VAL A 233 -1.81 50.83 21.66
CA VAL A 233 -2.13 49.51 22.18
C VAL A 233 -3.49 49.07 21.63
N SER A 234 -3.53 47.88 21.05
CA SER A 234 -4.74 47.25 20.50
C SER A 234 -4.99 45.87 21.10
N LEU A 235 -5.97 45.18 20.55
CA LEU A 235 -6.07 43.72 20.54
C LEU A 235 -5.90 43.24 19.09
N PRO A 236 -5.59 41.96 18.86
CA PRO A 236 -5.73 41.36 17.53
C PRO A 236 -7.13 41.59 16.95
N GLY A 237 -7.22 41.96 15.67
CA GLY A 237 -8.48 42.24 14.97
C GLY A 237 -8.76 41.22 13.86
N LEU A 238 -10.00 41.04 13.43
CA LEU A 238 -10.39 40.07 12.40
C LEU A 238 -9.63 40.23 11.07
N SER A 239 -9.30 41.46 10.69
CA SER A 239 -8.59 41.75 9.44
C SER A 239 -7.14 41.28 9.45
N ASN A 240 -6.53 41.12 10.63
CA ASN A 240 -5.13 40.73 10.77
C ASN A 240 -4.93 39.44 11.57
N ILE A 241 -5.93 38.90 12.27
CA ILE A 241 -5.77 37.77 13.19
C ILE A 241 -5.22 36.50 12.53
N ASP A 242 -5.60 36.21 11.28
CA ASP A 242 -5.07 35.07 10.52
C ASP A 242 -3.67 35.33 9.96
N GLN A 243 -3.23 36.59 9.90
CA GLN A 243 -1.84 36.96 9.61
C GLN A 243 -0.98 36.88 10.88
N LEU A 244 -1.59 37.14 12.05
CA LEU A 244 -0.93 37.13 13.35
C LEU A 244 -0.81 35.72 13.97
N PHE A 245 -1.72 34.80 13.64
CA PHE A 245 -1.74 33.42 14.12
C PHE A 245 -1.93 32.44 12.96
N THR A 246 -1.04 31.46 12.82
CA THR A 246 -1.02 30.54 11.67
C THR A 246 -2.11 29.46 11.74
N THR A 247 -2.48 29.06 12.96
CA THR A 247 -3.51 28.06 13.22
C THR A 247 -4.39 28.48 14.39
N ASP A 248 -5.59 27.89 14.51
CA ASP A 248 -6.45 28.09 15.69
C ASP A 248 -5.71 27.77 17.00
N LYS A 249 -4.86 26.72 16.99
CA LYS A 249 -4.06 26.35 18.16
C LYS A 249 -3.10 27.46 18.60
N ASP A 250 -2.62 28.29 17.69
CA ASP A 250 -1.71 29.39 18.01
C ASP A 250 -2.42 30.55 18.71
N ARG A 251 -3.75 30.69 18.53
CA ARG A 251 -4.59 31.70 19.19
C ARG A 251 -4.90 31.37 20.65
N ILE A 252 -4.73 30.10 21.05
CA ILE A 252 -4.97 29.66 22.43
C ILE A 252 -3.98 30.36 23.36
N ALA A 253 -4.50 30.98 24.42
CA ALA A 253 -3.70 31.69 25.42
C ALA A 253 -4.05 31.19 26.82
N THR A 254 -3.05 31.09 27.69
CA THR A 254 -3.25 30.90 29.12
C THR A 254 -3.25 32.23 29.86
N VAL A 255 -3.74 32.23 31.10
CA VAL A 255 -3.87 33.43 31.94
C VAL A 255 -2.68 33.59 32.89
N THR A 256 -2.41 34.82 33.30
CA THR A 256 -1.54 35.09 34.46
C THR A 256 -2.31 34.89 35.77
N ASP A 257 -1.60 34.63 36.88
CA ASP A 257 -2.23 34.49 38.21
C ASP A 257 -2.99 35.77 38.61
N TYR A 258 -2.48 36.93 38.18
CA TYR A 258 -3.14 38.22 38.38
C TYR A 258 -4.50 38.28 37.66
N ALA A 259 -4.52 37.97 36.36
CA ALA A 259 -5.75 37.98 35.57
C ALA A 259 -6.75 36.92 36.06
N GLU A 260 -6.26 35.75 36.47
CA GLU A 260 -7.08 34.70 37.08
C GLU A 260 -7.69 35.14 38.42
N ALA A 261 -6.95 35.89 39.25
CA ALA A 261 -7.45 36.41 40.51
C ALA A 261 -8.56 37.46 40.35
N LEU A 262 -8.59 38.18 39.22
CA LEU A 262 -9.63 39.14 38.87
C LEU A 262 -10.91 38.48 38.34
N ALA A 263 -10.83 37.22 37.88
CA ALA A 263 -11.96 36.51 37.31
C ALA A 263 -12.93 36.02 38.39
N ASP A 264 -14.24 36.11 38.14
CA ASP A 264 -15.26 35.58 39.07
C ASP A 264 -15.09 34.06 39.23
N LYS A 265 -15.03 33.59 40.47
CA LYS A 265 -14.80 32.17 40.83
C LYS A 265 -16.09 31.36 40.96
N SER A 266 -17.24 31.92 40.59
CA SER A 266 -18.50 31.17 40.51
C SER A 266 -18.37 29.98 39.54
N TYR A 267 -19.09 28.87 39.82
CA TYR A 267 -18.99 27.58 39.11
C TYR A 267 -19.30 27.63 37.60
N GLU A 268 -19.71 28.80 37.08
CA GLU A 268 -20.08 29.06 35.70
C GLU A 268 -19.22 30.15 35.04
N ASN A 269 -17.95 30.35 35.44
CA ASN A 269 -17.09 31.26 34.69
C ASN A 269 -16.86 30.73 33.25
N ILE A 270 -17.67 31.23 32.32
CA ILE A 270 -17.65 30.87 30.89
C ILE A 270 -16.41 31.35 30.15
N ALA A 271 -15.52 32.12 30.81
CA ALA A 271 -14.34 32.73 30.21
C ALA A 271 -13.01 31.99 30.52
N LEU A 272 -12.98 31.04 31.47
CA LEU A 272 -11.76 30.29 31.84
C LEU A 272 -12.04 28.78 31.91
N LYS A 273 -11.21 27.97 31.25
CA LYS A 273 -11.28 26.50 31.33
C LYS A 273 -9.90 25.88 31.30
N ASN A 274 -9.51 25.15 32.35
CA ASN A 274 -8.19 24.52 32.47
C ASN A 274 -7.04 25.52 32.17
N GLN A 275 -7.09 26.71 32.79
CA GLN A 275 -6.17 27.84 32.54
C GLN A 275 -6.20 28.46 31.13
N ILE A 276 -7.03 27.96 30.21
CA ILE A 276 -7.20 28.53 28.87
C ILE A 276 -8.23 29.66 28.92
N ALA A 277 -7.83 30.82 28.41
CA ALA A 277 -8.63 32.04 28.38
C ALA A 277 -9.54 32.11 27.15
N LYS A 278 -10.78 32.55 27.32
CA LYS A 278 -11.52 33.26 26.25
C LYS A 278 -11.18 34.75 26.31
N TRP A 279 -10.71 35.31 25.19
CA TRP A 279 -10.19 36.68 25.16
C TRP A 279 -10.74 37.52 24.00
N TRP A 280 -10.81 38.85 24.19
CA TRP A 280 -11.45 39.80 23.26
C TRP A 280 -10.65 40.04 21.97
N ILE A 281 -11.37 40.28 20.86
CA ILE A 281 -10.84 40.74 19.56
C ILE A 281 -11.24 42.21 19.33
N ALA A 282 -10.40 42.99 18.65
CA ALA A 282 -10.60 44.42 18.34
C ALA A 282 -11.69 44.70 17.28
N ASN A 283 -12.82 44.00 17.31
CA ASN A 283 -13.91 44.14 16.33
C ASN A 283 -15.29 44.08 16.97
N ASN A 284 -16.21 44.87 16.40
CA ASN A 284 -17.64 44.72 16.64
C ASN A 284 -18.11 43.39 16.04
N GLY A 285 -19.12 42.77 16.65
CA GLY A 285 -19.83 41.66 16.02
C GLY A 285 -20.78 42.14 14.92
N ASN A 286 -21.49 41.19 14.31
CA ASN A 286 -22.41 41.41 13.20
C ASN A 286 -23.78 41.93 13.64
N ILE A 287 -24.08 41.90 14.93
CA ILE A 287 -25.36 42.28 15.51
C ILE A 287 -25.12 43.47 16.45
N GLU A 288 -26.12 44.33 16.57
CA GLU A 288 -26.15 45.35 17.61
C GLU A 288 -25.92 44.68 18.97
N ASP A 289 -24.94 45.18 19.73
CA ASP A 289 -24.50 44.60 21.00
C ASP A 289 -23.84 43.20 20.91
N SER A 290 -23.10 42.88 19.83
CA SER A 290 -22.12 41.76 19.80
C SER A 290 -20.65 42.17 19.58
N ALA A 291 -19.70 41.31 20.00
CA ALA A 291 -18.25 41.48 19.89
C ALA A 291 -17.58 40.11 19.70
N TYR A 292 -16.38 40.08 19.13
CA TYR A 292 -15.67 38.83 18.86
C TYR A 292 -14.73 38.41 19.99
N VAL A 293 -14.65 37.09 20.22
CA VAL A 293 -13.72 36.48 21.16
C VAL A 293 -13.00 35.29 20.53
N VAL A 294 -11.81 34.98 21.04
CA VAL A 294 -11.18 33.67 20.80
C VAL A 294 -11.67 32.68 21.85
N SER A 295 -12.05 31.49 21.42
CA SER A 295 -12.59 30.40 22.23
C SER A 295 -11.48 29.47 22.78
N PHE A 296 -11.86 28.45 23.56
CA PHE A 296 -10.91 27.52 24.20
C PHE A 296 -10.14 26.61 23.22
N ASN A 297 -10.67 26.41 22.01
CA ASN A 297 -10.01 25.70 20.92
C ASN A 297 -9.33 26.66 19.92
N GLY A 298 -9.36 27.97 20.19
CA GLY A 298 -8.72 28.97 19.34
C GLY A 298 -9.56 29.43 18.15
N GLU A 299 -10.83 29.03 18.09
CA GLU A 299 -11.79 29.51 17.09
C GLU A 299 -12.29 30.92 17.44
N ILE A 300 -12.72 31.67 16.43
CA ILE A 300 -13.31 32.99 16.62
C ILE A 300 -14.83 32.83 16.76
N GLU A 301 -15.35 33.26 17.91
CA GLU A 301 -16.77 33.20 18.23
C GLU A 301 -17.34 34.63 18.34
N GLU A 302 -18.54 34.84 17.78
CA GLU A 302 -19.31 36.05 18.02
C GLU A 302 -20.11 35.90 19.32
N PHE A 303 -20.07 36.93 20.17
CA PHE A 303 -20.70 36.90 21.49
C PHE A 303 -21.53 38.16 21.73
N LEU A 304 -22.80 37.99 22.11
CA LEU A 304 -23.66 39.09 22.58
C LEU A 304 -23.09 39.61 23.90
N TRP A 305 -22.74 40.88 23.97
CA TRP A 305 -22.17 41.44 25.19
C TRP A 305 -23.24 42.08 26.07
N GLY A 306 -23.27 41.66 27.33
CA GLY A 306 -23.69 42.50 28.46
C GLY A 306 -22.46 43.06 29.16
N ASN A 307 -22.58 43.51 30.42
CA ASN A 307 -21.45 43.85 31.31
C ASN A 307 -20.52 42.66 31.65
N GLU A 308 -20.38 41.70 30.73
CA GLU A 308 -19.61 40.48 30.90
C GLU A 308 -18.12 40.71 30.65
N TYR A 309 -17.31 40.09 31.49
CA TYR A 309 -15.86 40.22 31.46
C TYR A 309 -15.24 39.09 30.64
N ARG A 310 -14.19 39.39 29.88
CA ARG A 310 -13.31 38.40 29.26
C ARG A 310 -11.85 38.81 29.46
N PHE A 311 -10.96 37.87 29.16
CA PHE A 311 -9.54 38.12 29.29
C PHE A 311 -9.02 39.06 28.20
N VAL A 312 -7.99 39.83 28.54
CA VAL A 312 -7.39 40.83 27.66
C VAL A 312 -6.00 40.39 27.26
N ARG A 313 -5.75 40.36 25.96
CA ARG A 313 -4.45 39.99 25.36
C ARG A 313 -3.95 41.14 24.48
N PRO A 314 -3.17 42.08 25.05
CA PRO A 314 -2.74 43.27 24.33
C PRO A 314 -1.87 42.96 23.11
N LEU A 315 -2.01 43.80 22.09
CA LEU A 315 -1.22 43.86 20.87
C LEU A 315 -0.51 45.22 20.81
N VAL A 316 0.80 45.21 20.54
CA VAL A 316 1.61 46.41 20.36
C VAL A 316 2.53 46.28 19.15
N LEU A 317 2.86 47.43 18.56
CA LEU A 317 3.89 47.54 17.52
C LEU A 317 5.09 48.29 18.11
N VAL A 318 6.25 47.65 18.16
CA VAL A 318 7.45 48.19 18.83
C VAL A 318 8.57 48.40 17.83
N ALA A 319 9.28 49.52 17.92
CA ALA A 319 10.59 49.69 17.31
C ALA A 319 11.68 49.06 18.20
N LEU A 320 12.31 47.99 17.73
CA LEU A 320 13.48 47.38 18.37
C LEU A 320 14.76 48.14 18.00
N ASP A 321 15.74 48.11 18.90
CA ASP A 321 17.08 48.62 18.62
C ASP A 321 17.95 47.59 17.86
N ASN A 322 19.14 48.01 17.43
CA ASN A 322 20.02 47.19 16.60
C ASN A 322 20.59 45.98 17.37
N ASP A 323 20.80 46.10 18.69
CA ASP A 323 21.37 45.03 19.51
C ASP A 323 20.32 43.93 19.74
N GLU A 324 19.08 44.31 20.02
CA GLU A 324 17.92 43.41 20.13
C GLU A 324 17.65 42.68 18.80
N ILE A 325 17.85 43.36 17.67
CA ILE A 325 17.77 42.77 16.32
C ILE A 325 18.86 41.72 16.09
N GLU A 326 20.11 42.05 16.42
CA GLU A 326 21.26 41.15 16.19
C GLU A 326 21.14 39.87 17.04
N GLU A 327 20.67 40.00 18.29
CA GLU A 327 20.41 38.84 19.16
C GLU A 327 19.30 37.94 18.60
N LEU A 328 18.22 38.53 18.07
CA LEU A 328 17.11 37.80 17.46
C LEU A 328 17.53 37.06 16.19
N ASP A 329 18.38 37.68 15.35
CA ASP A 329 18.88 37.09 14.12
C ASP A 329 19.84 35.91 14.41
N LYS A 330 20.72 36.04 15.41
CA LYS A 330 21.59 34.94 15.88
C LYS A 330 20.80 33.73 16.39
N LYS A 331 19.77 33.97 17.21
CA LYS A 331 18.87 32.89 17.69
C LYS A 331 18.15 32.19 16.54
N THR A 332 17.76 32.94 15.51
CA THR A 332 17.07 32.42 14.33
C THR A 332 17.95 31.50 13.49
N GLN A 333 19.19 31.90 13.20
CA GLN A 333 20.13 31.08 12.43
C GLN A 333 20.47 29.75 13.11
N LYS A 334 20.69 29.77 14.43
CA LYS A 334 20.99 28.56 15.21
C LYS A 334 19.83 27.56 15.20
N ALA A 335 18.59 28.05 15.33
CA ALA A 335 17.39 27.20 15.29
C ALA A 335 17.20 26.52 13.92
N GLU A 336 17.48 27.25 12.83
CA GLU A 336 17.37 26.69 11.48
C GLU A 336 18.41 25.59 11.22
N GLN A 337 19.64 25.76 11.73
CA GLN A 337 20.70 24.76 11.60
C GLN A 337 20.33 23.46 12.33
N MET A 338 19.83 23.55 13.57
CA MET A 338 19.38 22.37 14.34
C MET A 338 18.21 21.64 13.67
N ARG A 339 17.32 22.38 12.97
CA ARG A 339 16.18 21.78 12.26
C ARG A 339 16.64 20.93 11.06
N LYS A 340 17.54 21.45 10.24
CA LYS A 340 18.08 20.73 9.06
C LYS A 340 18.76 19.43 9.49
N GLU A 341 19.45 19.45 10.63
CA GLU A 341 20.06 18.26 11.22
C GLU A 341 19.04 17.25 11.77
N ALA A 342 18.02 17.72 12.49
CA ALA A 342 16.95 16.86 13.01
C ALA A 342 16.13 16.18 11.90
N GLU A 343 15.86 16.87 10.80
CA GLU A 343 15.18 16.30 9.64
C GLU A 343 16.03 15.23 8.95
N ARG A 344 17.34 15.47 8.81
CA ARG A 344 18.28 14.47 8.28
C ARG A 344 18.27 13.19 9.13
N LEU A 345 18.40 13.33 10.45
CA LEU A 345 18.39 12.19 11.38
C LEU A 345 17.06 11.41 11.35
N ARG A 346 15.92 12.11 11.21
CA ARG A 346 14.62 11.45 11.07
C ARG A 346 14.50 10.61 9.80
N LYS A 347 14.97 11.15 8.66
CA LYS A 347 14.98 10.41 7.38
C LYS A 347 15.89 9.19 7.44
N GLU A 348 17.07 9.32 8.06
CA GLU A 348 18.02 8.23 8.26
C GLU A 348 17.45 7.12 9.18
N ALA A 349 16.80 7.50 10.28
CA ALA A 349 16.14 6.55 11.19
C ALA A 349 14.97 5.79 10.54
N ALA A 350 14.18 6.47 9.69
CA ALA A 350 13.09 5.84 8.95
C ALA A 350 13.62 4.79 7.95
N LEU A 351 14.67 5.12 7.20
CA LEU A 351 15.32 4.21 6.26
C LEU A 351 15.90 2.97 6.97
N LEU A 352 16.59 3.17 8.10
CA LEU A 352 17.15 2.08 8.89
C LEU A 352 16.06 1.15 9.44
N ARG A 353 14.92 1.71 9.84
CA ARG A 353 13.78 0.93 10.32
C ARG A 353 13.17 0.07 9.20
N GLU A 354 12.98 0.65 8.02
CA GLU A 354 12.48 -0.08 6.85
C GLU A 354 13.42 -1.23 6.44
N GLN A 355 14.74 -0.99 6.47
CA GLN A 355 15.76 -2.03 6.22
C GLN A 355 15.67 -3.18 7.23
N ARG A 356 15.59 -2.86 8.53
CA ARG A 356 15.46 -3.88 9.59
C ARG A 356 14.16 -4.67 9.49
N GLU A 357 13.05 -4.01 9.15
CA GLU A 357 11.76 -4.68 8.95
C GLU A 357 11.75 -5.57 7.69
N ALA A 358 12.50 -5.20 6.64
CA ALA A 358 12.67 -6.01 5.44
C ALA A 358 13.57 -7.24 5.70
N GLU A 359 14.67 -7.08 6.45
CA GLU A 359 15.54 -8.16 6.90
C GLU A 359 14.79 -9.15 7.80
N ALA A 360 14.04 -8.65 8.79
CA ALA A 360 13.22 -9.50 9.67
C ALA A 360 12.16 -10.31 8.90
N ARG A 361 11.55 -9.73 7.85
CA ARG A 361 10.61 -10.45 6.97
C ARG A 361 11.30 -11.55 6.14
N LYS A 362 12.55 -11.36 5.73
CA LYS A 362 13.35 -12.41 5.07
C LYS A 362 13.72 -13.55 6.02
N VAL A 363 14.07 -13.25 7.28
CA VAL A 363 14.33 -14.29 8.30
C VAL A 363 13.09 -15.16 8.54
N PHE A 364 11.88 -14.61 8.51
CA PHE A 364 10.65 -15.35 8.81
C PHE A 364 10.25 -16.42 7.78
N ILE A 365 10.63 -16.25 6.51
CA ILE A 365 10.34 -17.21 5.43
C ILE A 365 11.48 -18.22 5.26
N THR A 366 12.70 -17.89 5.70
CA THR A 366 13.92 -18.65 5.36
C THR A 366 14.29 -19.74 6.37
N VAL A 367 13.57 -19.93 7.49
CA VAL A 367 13.87 -20.99 8.48
C VAL A 367 13.18 -22.34 8.21
N ALA A 368 12.11 -22.35 7.40
CA ALA A 368 11.43 -23.57 7.00
C ALA A 368 12.38 -24.50 6.21
N GLY A 369 12.66 -25.71 6.72
CA GLY A 369 13.52 -26.70 6.05
C GLY A 369 14.81 -27.12 6.76
N ARG A 370 15.19 -26.47 7.87
CA ARG A 370 16.40 -26.84 8.64
C ARG A 370 16.15 -27.93 9.66
N THR A 371 17.18 -28.68 10.06
CA THR A 371 17.05 -29.83 10.96
C THR A 371 17.63 -29.54 12.35
N VAL A 372 16.93 -29.95 13.41
CA VAL A 372 17.40 -29.99 14.80
C VAL A 372 17.23 -31.41 15.33
N THR A 373 18.14 -31.86 16.20
CA THR A 373 18.08 -33.18 16.82
C THR A 373 17.58 -33.05 18.26
N PHE A 374 16.46 -33.70 18.60
CA PHE A 374 15.84 -33.50 19.92
C PHE A 374 15.03 -34.72 20.37
N GLY A 375 15.33 -35.26 21.57
CA GLY A 375 14.71 -36.48 22.05
C GLY A 375 15.14 -37.76 21.30
N ILE A 376 14.67 -38.91 21.82
CA ILE A 376 14.95 -40.25 21.29
C ILE A 376 13.66 -41.05 21.11
N TRP A 377 13.51 -41.77 19.99
CA TRP A 377 12.37 -42.66 19.78
C TRP A 377 12.77 -43.92 19.02
N LYS A 378 11.87 -44.91 19.01
CA LYS A 378 12.05 -46.16 18.25
C LYS A 378 12.30 -45.83 16.78
N TYR A 379 13.41 -46.34 16.26
CA TYR A 379 13.87 -46.05 14.91
C TYR A 379 14.06 -47.32 14.08
N LYS A 380 14.70 -48.35 14.65
CA LYS A 380 15.00 -49.61 13.95
C LYS A 380 13.82 -50.58 13.98
N ALA A 381 13.78 -51.52 13.03
CA ALA A 381 12.73 -52.53 12.93
C ALA A 381 12.54 -53.40 14.20
N ASN A 382 13.61 -53.59 14.98
CA ASN A 382 13.59 -54.30 16.27
C ASN A 382 13.09 -53.43 17.46
N GLY A 383 12.78 -52.15 17.22
CA GLY A 383 12.34 -51.20 18.25
C GLY A 383 13.47 -50.44 18.97
N GLU A 384 14.74 -50.60 18.55
CA GLU A 384 15.87 -49.84 19.09
C GLU A 384 15.66 -48.33 18.89
N LYS A 385 15.96 -47.54 19.94
CA LYS A 385 15.75 -46.09 19.95
C LYS A 385 16.95 -45.34 19.34
N ALA A 386 16.68 -44.27 18.60
CA ALA A 386 17.68 -43.34 18.09
C ALA A 386 17.22 -41.89 18.26
N ASN A 387 18.14 -40.94 18.08
CA ASN A 387 17.84 -39.52 18.09
C ASN A 387 16.80 -39.15 17.02
N ILE A 388 15.84 -38.30 17.37
CA ILE A 388 14.82 -37.83 16.43
C ILE A 388 15.34 -36.58 15.72
N GLU A 389 15.28 -36.59 14.39
CA GLU A 389 15.52 -35.41 13.57
C GLU A 389 14.22 -34.65 13.32
N TRP A 390 14.25 -33.33 13.54
CA TRP A 390 13.11 -32.44 13.41
C TRP A 390 13.38 -31.35 12.39
N GLN A 391 12.44 -31.13 11.50
CA GLN A 391 12.41 -30.00 10.60
C GLN A 391 11.85 -28.77 11.32
N VAL A 392 12.58 -27.66 11.31
CA VAL A 392 12.11 -26.35 11.76
C VAL A 392 11.14 -25.81 10.72
N LEU A 393 9.94 -25.43 11.18
CA LEU A 393 8.88 -24.84 10.36
C LEU A 393 8.84 -23.33 10.51
N LYS A 394 9.03 -22.83 11.73
CA LYS A 394 8.90 -21.41 12.07
C LYS A 394 9.69 -21.08 13.33
N THR A 395 10.18 -19.85 13.45
CA THR A 395 10.83 -19.35 14.67
C THR A 395 10.12 -18.10 15.20
N ASP A 396 10.12 -17.94 16.52
CA ASP A 396 9.65 -16.76 17.24
C ASP A 396 10.64 -16.43 18.36
N GLY A 397 11.52 -15.45 18.12
CA GLY A 397 12.64 -15.17 19.01
C GLY A 397 13.57 -16.37 19.15
N ASN A 398 13.73 -16.86 20.39
CA ASN A 398 14.52 -18.05 20.71
C ASN A 398 13.70 -19.36 20.68
N LYS A 399 12.46 -19.33 20.17
CA LYS A 399 11.61 -20.51 20.06
C LYS A 399 11.48 -20.97 18.63
N ALA A 400 11.34 -22.27 18.43
CA ALA A 400 11.11 -22.89 17.14
C ALA A 400 9.92 -23.84 17.18
N LEU A 401 9.02 -23.71 16.21
CA LEU A 401 8.07 -24.75 15.86
C LEU A 401 8.79 -25.76 14.99
N ILE A 402 8.81 -27.01 15.45
CA ILE A 402 9.49 -28.11 14.77
C ILE A 402 8.52 -29.26 14.52
N VAL A 403 8.73 -30.01 13.44
CA VAL A 403 8.01 -31.24 13.10
C VAL A 403 9.01 -32.34 12.80
N SER A 404 8.78 -33.55 13.31
CA SER A 404 9.66 -34.69 13.01
C SER A 404 9.85 -34.87 11.50
N LYS A 405 11.06 -35.18 11.03
CA LYS A 405 11.31 -35.41 9.58
C LYS A 405 10.66 -36.69 9.08
N GLN A 406 10.40 -37.64 9.98
CA GLN A 406 9.89 -38.96 9.66
C GLN A 406 8.65 -39.29 10.49
N GLY A 407 7.78 -40.18 9.98
CA GLY A 407 6.74 -40.80 10.80
C GLY A 407 7.36 -41.75 11.82
N LEU A 408 7.06 -41.55 13.10
CA LEU A 408 7.82 -42.16 14.21
C LEU A 408 7.19 -43.43 14.79
N ASP A 409 5.85 -43.52 14.80
CA ASP A 409 5.12 -44.68 15.34
C ASP A 409 3.73 -44.79 14.69
N CYS A 410 3.12 -45.99 14.70
CA CYS A 410 1.74 -46.23 14.22
C CYS A 410 0.76 -46.19 15.42
N ILE A 411 0.20 -45.02 15.69
CA ILE A 411 -0.77 -44.82 16.78
C ILE A 411 -2.15 -44.52 16.18
N ARG A 412 -3.19 -45.15 16.73
CA ARG A 412 -4.57 -44.91 16.30
C ARG A 412 -5.05 -43.53 16.75
N PHE A 413 -5.82 -42.86 15.90
CA PHE A 413 -6.43 -41.57 16.25
C PHE A 413 -7.33 -41.69 17.50
N ASN A 414 -8.17 -42.72 17.57
CA ASN A 414 -9.03 -43.00 18.71
C ASN A 414 -9.13 -44.51 19.02
N LEU A 415 -8.98 -44.87 20.30
CA LEU A 415 -9.11 -46.25 20.77
C LEU A 415 -10.56 -46.64 21.14
N LYS A 416 -11.46 -45.66 21.35
CA LYS A 416 -12.85 -45.91 21.73
C LYS A 416 -13.67 -46.39 20.51
N ARG A 417 -14.16 -47.63 20.55
CA ARG A 417 -14.95 -48.23 19.45
C ARG A 417 -16.24 -47.45 19.18
N ASN A 418 -16.59 -47.28 17.90
CA ASN A 418 -17.82 -46.63 17.41
C ASN A 418 -18.13 -45.24 18.00
N LYS A 419 -17.13 -44.56 18.57
CA LYS A 419 -17.29 -43.23 19.15
C LYS A 419 -16.53 -42.21 18.29
N LYS A 420 -17.27 -41.22 17.80
CA LYS A 420 -16.69 -40.02 17.18
C LYS A 420 -16.04 -39.16 18.25
N VAL A 421 -14.81 -38.72 17.99
CA VAL A 421 -14.07 -37.84 18.90
C VAL A 421 -13.43 -36.74 18.08
N ALA A 422 -13.51 -35.51 18.60
CA ALA A 422 -12.72 -34.41 18.08
C ALA A 422 -11.27 -34.55 18.57
N TRP A 423 -10.39 -33.65 18.12
CA TRP A 423 -8.97 -33.66 18.50
C TRP A 423 -8.78 -33.65 20.02
N GLU A 424 -9.54 -32.80 20.73
CA GLU A 424 -9.43 -32.62 22.18
C GLU A 424 -9.64 -33.91 23.00
N ASP A 425 -10.45 -34.83 22.48
CA ASP A 425 -10.86 -36.09 23.11
C ASP A 425 -10.14 -37.33 22.54
N SER A 426 -9.20 -37.13 21.61
CA SER A 426 -8.55 -38.20 20.86
C SER A 426 -7.50 -38.94 21.70
N SER A 427 -7.44 -40.27 21.53
CA SER A 427 -6.42 -41.11 22.17
C SER A 427 -5.01 -40.80 21.65
N LEU A 428 -4.90 -40.30 20.42
CA LEU A 428 -3.62 -39.85 19.86
C LEU A 428 -3.08 -38.62 20.59
N ARG A 429 -3.93 -37.62 20.88
CA ARG A 429 -3.53 -36.44 21.66
C ARG A 429 -3.06 -36.81 23.07
N GLU A 430 -3.79 -37.72 23.73
CA GLU A 430 -3.42 -38.26 25.04
C GLU A 430 -2.05 -38.93 24.98
N TRP A 431 -1.83 -39.83 24.02
CA TRP A 431 -0.55 -40.51 23.84
C TRP A 431 0.61 -39.56 23.56
N LEU A 432 0.39 -38.52 22.73
CA LEU A 432 1.40 -37.51 22.42
C LEU A 432 1.83 -36.70 23.65
N ASN A 433 0.87 -36.31 24.48
CA ASN A 433 1.10 -35.43 25.63
C ASN A 433 1.42 -36.18 26.92
N ASP A 434 1.26 -37.51 26.93
CA ASP A 434 1.65 -38.37 28.05
C ASP A 434 2.78 -39.33 27.66
N THR A 435 2.47 -40.47 27.03
CA THR A 435 3.46 -41.53 26.77
C THR A 435 4.65 -41.05 25.93
N PHE A 436 4.40 -40.45 24.77
CA PHE A 436 5.47 -39.96 23.90
C PHE A 436 6.26 -38.84 24.58
N TYR A 437 5.59 -37.85 25.16
CA TYR A 437 6.24 -36.76 25.89
C TYR A 437 7.14 -37.26 27.04
N ASN A 438 6.69 -38.26 27.78
CA ASN A 438 7.42 -38.78 28.93
C ASN A 438 8.57 -39.70 28.58
N GLU A 439 8.44 -40.49 27.51
CA GLU A 439 9.45 -41.47 27.09
C GLU A 439 10.45 -40.95 26.06
N ALA A 440 10.08 -39.94 25.25
CA ALA A 440 10.93 -39.43 24.18
C ALA A 440 11.93 -38.36 24.65
N PHE A 441 11.62 -37.68 25.75
CA PHE A 441 12.37 -36.50 26.20
C PHE A 441 12.85 -36.64 27.65
N THR A 442 14.07 -36.18 27.92
CA THR A 442 14.60 -36.06 29.28
C THR A 442 13.97 -34.88 30.03
N ASP A 443 14.15 -34.79 31.35
CA ASP A 443 13.60 -33.68 32.15
C ASP A 443 14.18 -32.31 31.73
N GLU A 444 15.44 -32.27 31.30
CA GLU A 444 16.07 -31.06 30.73
C GLU A 444 15.42 -30.67 29.39
N GLN A 445 15.14 -31.64 28.53
CA GLN A 445 14.47 -31.41 27.25
C GLN A 445 13.02 -30.96 27.47
N LYS A 446 12.30 -31.58 28.41
CA LYS A 446 10.93 -31.19 28.77
C LYS A 446 10.81 -29.72 29.19
N LYS A 447 11.81 -29.16 29.89
CA LYS A 447 11.85 -27.72 30.25
C LYS A 447 11.92 -26.79 29.02
N ARG A 448 12.49 -27.28 27.92
CA ARG A 448 12.62 -26.55 26.65
C ARG A 448 11.37 -26.65 25.79
N ILE A 449 10.55 -27.70 25.95
CA ILE A 449 9.27 -27.84 25.24
C ILE A 449 8.27 -26.81 25.80
N LYS A 450 7.61 -26.07 24.91
CA LYS A 450 6.65 -25.03 25.26
C LYS A 450 5.24 -25.48 24.88
N SER A 451 4.33 -25.40 25.85
CA SER A 451 2.91 -25.57 25.57
C SER A 451 2.43 -24.49 24.62
N SER A 452 1.62 -24.89 23.64
CA SER A 452 1.05 -23.99 22.64
C SER A 452 -0.43 -24.23 22.47
N THR A 453 -1.19 -23.16 22.25
CA THR A 453 -2.58 -23.25 21.82
C THR A 453 -2.62 -23.64 20.35
N VAL A 454 -3.16 -24.82 20.06
CA VAL A 454 -3.33 -25.34 18.70
C VAL A 454 -4.81 -25.38 18.35
N ARG A 455 -5.14 -24.96 17.12
CA ARG A 455 -6.50 -24.95 16.60
C ARG A 455 -6.73 -26.16 15.71
N SER A 456 -7.84 -26.86 15.91
CA SER A 456 -8.34 -27.86 14.96
C SER A 456 -9.24 -27.16 13.94
N ASP A 457 -8.84 -27.19 12.66
CA ASP A 457 -9.63 -26.64 11.56
C ASP A 457 -10.92 -27.46 11.45
N GLY A 458 -12.06 -26.93 11.88
CA GLY A 458 -13.34 -27.62 11.80
C GLY A 458 -13.68 -27.97 10.35
N ASN A 459 -14.60 -28.91 10.13
CA ASN A 459 -14.81 -29.46 8.79
C ASN A 459 -15.83 -28.68 7.91
N GLY A 460 -16.16 -27.43 8.28
CA GLY A 460 -17.09 -26.54 7.55
C GLY A 460 -18.56 -27.01 7.45
N SER A 461 -18.85 -28.30 7.71
CA SER A 461 -20.15 -28.94 7.50
C SER A 461 -21.13 -28.80 8.68
N LYS A 462 -20.83 -27.93 9.66
CA LYS A 462 -21.52 -27.77 10.96
C LYS A 462 -21.57 -29.03 11.85
N LYS A 463 -20.79 -30.08 11.54
CA LYS A 463 -20.77 -31.34 12.30
C LYS A 463 -19.61 -31.46 13.29
N VAL A 464 -18.47 -30.84 13.01
CA VAL A 464 -17.33 -30.75 13.94
C VAL A 464 -16.89 -29.27 13.98
N PRO A 465 -17.12 -28.57 15.11
CA PRO A 465 -16.71 -27.17 15.25
C PRO A 465 -15.19 -27.06 15.34
N GLU A 466 -14.68 -25.86 15.08
CA GLU A 466 -13.30 -25.52 15.41
C GLU A 466 -13.13 -25.49 16.93
N THR A 467 -12.05 -26.10 17.41
CA THR A 467 -11.71 -26.16 18.83
C THR A 467 -10.25 -25.78 19.03
N GLU A 468 -9.95 -25.31 20.24
CA GLU A 468 -8.58 -24.96 20.65
C GLU A 468 -8.19 -25.81 21.85
N THR A 469 -6.98 -26.36 21.81
CA THR A 469 -6.37 -27.10 22.92
C THR A 469 -5.00 -26.54 23.24
N THR A 470 -4.59 -26.67 24.49
CA THR A 470 -3.20 -26.38 24.89
C THR A 470 -2.44 -27.70 24.94
N ASP A 471 -1.48 -27.86 24.04
CA ASP A 471 -0.73 -29.10 23.84
C ASP A 471 0.79 -28.82 23.92
N ASN A 472 1.54 -29.76 24.49
CA ASN A 472 3.01 -29.76 24.46
C ASN A 472 3.53 -30.40 23.16
N VAL A 473 2.86 -31.47 22.72
CA VAL A 473 3.15 -32.17 21.47
C VAL A 473 1.83 -32.41 20.73
N PHE A 474 1.82 -32.15 19.43
CA PHE A 474 0.64 -32.25 18.58
C PHE A 474 1.00 -32.77 17.19
N VAL A 475 0.01 -32.93 16.31
CA VAL A 475 0.21 -33.13 14.86
C VAL A 475 -0.35 -31.92 14.11
N LEU A 476 0.22 -31.60 12.96
CA LEU A 476 -0.18 -30.42 12.17
C LEU A 476 -1.65 -30.49 11.70
N SER A 477 -2.26 -29.35 11.43
CA SER A 477 -3.54 -29.26 10.72
C SER A 477 -3.32 -29.17 9.20
N VAL A 478 -4.37 -29.37 8.41
CA VAL A 478 -4.31 -29.17 6.95
C VAL A 478 -3.94 -27.72 6.62
N SER A 479 -4.45 -26.74 7.37
CA SER A 479 -4.09 -25.33 7.14
C SER A 479 -2.62 -25.06 7.40
N GLU A 480 -2.05 -25.59 8.49
CA GLU A 480 -0.63 -25.47 8.79
C GLU A 480 0.25 -26.22 7.77
N VAL A 481 -0.14 -27.42 7.35
CA VAL A 481 0.59 -28.14 6.29
C VAL A 481 0.63 -27.30 5.01
N LYS A 482 -0.47 -26.66 4.64
CA LYS A 482 -0.52 -25.79 3.45
C LYS A 482 0.22 -24.46 3.64
N GLU A 483 0.27 -23.94 4.86
CA GLU A 483 1.03 -22.73 5.22
C GLU A 483 2.54 -22.99 5.13
N PHE A 484 3.02 -24.07 5.75
CA PHE A 484 4.45 -24.38 5.83
C PHE A 484 4.99 -25.13 4.61
N PHE A 485 4.13 -25.82 3.85
CA PHE A 485 4.48 -26.60 2.67
C PHE A 485 3.48 -26.29 1.53
N ASN A 486 3.73 -25.17 0.85
CA ASN A 486 2.78 -24.63 -0.12
C ASN A 486 2.70 -25.48 -1.40
N LYS A 487 3.81 -26.13 -1.78
CA LYS A 487 3.91 -27.09 -2.87
C LYS A 487 3.77 -28.51 -2.36
N GLN A 488 3.29 -29.42 -3.22
CA GLN A 488 3.09 -30.81 -2.82
C GLN A 488 4.43 -31.52 -2.61
N GLU A 489 5.42 -31.21 -3.44
CA GLU A 489 6.76 -31.80 -3.40
C GLU A 489 7.46 -31.50 -2.06
N GLU A 490 7.15 -30.35 -1.45
CA GLU A 490 7.68 -29.91 -0.15
C GLU A 490 7.03 -30.65 1.03
N ARG A 491 5.85 -31.28 0.84
CA ARG A 491 5.13 -32.04 1.88
C ARG A 491 5.65 -33.47 2.06
N THR A 492 6.53 -33.91 1.16
CA THR A 492 7.07 -35.27 1.16
C THR A 492 7.88 -35.55 2.43
N TYR A 493 7.82 -36.79 2.90
CA TYR A 493 8.54 -37.22 4.09
C TYR A 493 8.76 -38.74 4.06
N THR A 494 9.58 -39.26 4.96
CA THR A 494 9.87 -40.71 5.04
C THR A 494 9.40 -41.31 6.36
N MET A 495 9.44 -42.63 6.48
CA MET A 495 9.10 -43.33 7.72
C MET A 495 10.38 -43.84 8.40
N THR A 496 10.33 -44.07 9.71
CA THR A 496 11.41 -44.82 10.38
C THR A 496 11.33 -46.30 9.99
N GLU A 497 12.45 -47.02 10.04
CA GLU A 497 12.48 -48.48 9.79
C GLU A 497 11.51 -49.24 10.73
N TYR A 498 11.32 -48.72 11.95
CA TYR A 498 10.34 -49.22 12.91
C TYR A 498 8.93 -49.18 12.33
N VAL A 499 8.48 -48.03 11.82
CA VAL A 499 7.16 -47.87 11.22
C VAL A 499 7.03 -48.73 9.96
N GLU A 500 8.04 -48.74 9.08
CA GLU A 500 8.04 -49.58 7.89
C GLU A 500 7.85 -51.08 8.23
N SER A 501 8.48 -51.55 9.31
CA SER A 501 8.31 -52.93 9.78
C SER A 501 6.87 -53.26 10.23
N ILE A 502 6.11 -52.27 10.72
CA ILE A 502 4.70 -52.43 11.09
C ILE A 502 3.83 -52.44 9.83
N PHE A 503 4.08 -51.53 8.89
CA PHE A 503 3.37 -51.49 7.60
C PHE A 503 3.54 -52.80 6.82
N ALA A 504 4.76 -53.35 6.78
CA ALA A 504 5.05 -54.63 6.13
C ALA A 504 4.22 -55.80 6.72
N LYS A 505 3.99 -55.81 8.03
CA LYS A 505 3.16 -56.85 8.71
C LYS A 505 1.66 -56.71 8.42
N THR A 506 1.22 -55.52 8.04
CA THR A 506 -0.21 -55.22 7.80
C THR A 506 -0.59 -55.26 6.32
N ASN A 507 0.35 -55.58 5.41
CA ASN A 507 0.18 -55.50 3.96
C ASN A 507 -0.36 -54.13 3.48
N SER A 508 -0.08 -53.06 4.22
CA SER A 508 -0.52 -51.72 3.87
C SER A 508 0.46 -51.08 2.89
N THR A 509 -0.05 -50.59 1.76
CA THR A 509 0.73 -49.83 0.76
C THR A 509 0.54 -48.32 0.88
N GLU A 510 -0.25 -47.86 1.85
CA GLU A 510 -0.66 -46.46 2.01
C GLU A 510 0.10 -45.81 3.17
N PHE A 511 1.33 -45.37 2.92
CA PHE A 511 2.16 -44.69 3.92
C PHE A 511 1.66 -43.26 4.15
N ARG A 512 1.05 -43.03 5.32
CA ARG A 512 0.43 -41.75 5.69
C ARG A 512 0.52 -41.47 7.19
N CYS A 513 0.42 -40.20 7.55
CA CYS A 513 0.44 -39.70 8.93
C CYS A 513 -0.84 -38.94 9.28
N TRP A 514 -1.28 -39.03 10.54
CA TRP A 514 -2.42 -38.27 11.03
C TRP A 514 -2.19 -36.76 10.99
N LEU A 515 -3.21 -36.02 10.58
CA LEU A 515 -3.38 -34.60 10.86
C LEU A 515 -4.47 -34.42 11.91
N ARG A 516 -4.55 -33.24 12.54
CA ARG A 516 -5.60 -32.95 13.54
C ARG A 516 -6.87 -32.34 12.95
N THR A 517 -6.94 -32.19 11.63
CA THR A 517 -8.11 -31.69 10.92
C THR A 517 -9.14 -32.82 10.74
N PRO A 518 -10.39 -32.67 11.19
CA PRO A 518 -11.46 -33.64 10.93
C PRO A 518 -11.77 -33.72 9.43
N GLY A 519 -12.05 -34.92 8.94
CA GLY A 519 -12.46 -35.15 7.55
C GLY A 519 -13.88 -34.68 7.26
N LYS A 520 -14.35 -34.94 6.04
CA LYS A 520 -15.63 -34.46 5.51
C LYS A 520 -16.83 -34.93 6.34
N THR A 521 -16.72 -36.10 6.96
CA THR A 521 -17.71 -36.60 7.93
C THR A 521 -17.06 -36.89 9.26
N SER A 522 -17.85 -36.91 10.34
CA SER A 522 -17.36 -37.10 11.71
C SER A 522 -16.71 -38.46 12.00
N TYR A 523 -16.57 -39.33 11.00
CA TYR A 523 -15.89 -40.63 11.09
C TYR A 523 -14.48 -40.61 10.53
N PHE A 524 -14.09 -39.54 9.84
CA PHE A 524 -12.81 -39.43 9.17
C PHE A 524 -11.97 -38.30 9.75
N VAL A 525 -10.67 -38.43 9.58
CA VAL A 525 -9.64 -37.45 9.93
C VAL A 525 -8.71 -37.34 8.73
N GLU A 526 -8.26 -36.13 8.43
CA GLU A 526 -7.33 -35.87 7.35
C GLU A 526 -5.96 -36.50 7.65
N THR A 527 -5.30 -37.00 6.61
CA THR A 527 -3.97 -37.60 6.69
C THR A 527 -3.08 -37.02 5.60
N LEU A 528 -1.78 -37.00 5.87
CA LEU A 528 -0.75 -36.61 4.91
C LEU A 528 -0.02 -37.85 4.41
N TYR A 529 0.01 -38.07 3.10
CA TYR A 529 0.73 -39.18 2.45
C TYR A 529 2.20 -38.81 2.24
N VAL A 530 3.07 -39.82 2.16
CA VAL A 530 4.52 -39.63 1.94
C VAL A 530 4.86 -38.91 0.63
N ASP A 531 3.97 -38.97 -0.37
CA ASP A 531 4.08 -38.25 -1.65
C ASP A 531 3.51 -36.81 -1.61
N GLY A 532 3.07 -36.37 -0.43
CA GLY A 532 2.57 -35.02 -0.16
C GLY A 532 1.08 -34.81 -0.42
N HIS A 533 0.34 -35.84 -0.85
CA HIS A 533 -1.11 -35.76 -0.99
C HIS A 533 -1.81 -35.74 0.38
N ILE A 534 -2.93 -35.00 0.48
CA ILE A 534 -3.78 -34.98 1.68
C ILE A 534 -5.08 -35.72 1.36
N PHE A 535 -5.44 -36.70 2.17
CA PHE A 535 -6.68 -37.46 2.01
C PHE A 535 -7.19 -37.98 3.36
N GLU A 536 -8.49 -38.24 3.44
CA GLU A 536 -9.15 -38.62 4.70
C GLU A 536 -9.06 -40.13 5.00
N ALA A 537 -8.92 -40.50 6.27
CA ALA A 537 -8.93 -41.88 6.75
C ALA A 537 -9.89 -42.06 7.93
N TYR A 538 -10.44 -43.26 8.12
CA TYR A 538 -11.33 -43.56 9.24
C TYR A 538 -10.62 -43.35 10.58
N GLN A 539 -11.26 -42.69 11.55
CA GLN A 539 -10.66 -42.42 12.86
C GLN A 539 -10.66 -43.65 13.80
N THR A 540 -11.48 -44.67 13.52
CA THR A 540 -11.74 -45.81 14.42
C THR A 540 -10.94 -47.06 14.03
N ALA A 541 -10.67 -47.89 15.03
CA ALA A 541 -9.85 -49.10 14.92
C ALA A 541 -10.31 -50.15 13.89
N GLU A 542 -11.57 -50.10 13.45
CA GLU A 542 -12.16 -51.10 12.54
C GLU A 542 -11.98 -50.72 11.06
N GLY A 543 -11.55 -49.48 10.74
CA GLY A 543 -11.47 -49.00 9.34
C GLY A 543 -10.22 -48.20 8.96
N SER A 544 -9.34 -47.84 9.90
CA SER A 544 -8.25 -46.87 9.64
C SER A 544 -7.02 -47.43 8.90
N GLY A 545 -6.78 -48.74 8.97
CA GLY A 545 -5.45 -49.32 8.66
C GLY A 545 -4.36 -48.85 9.64
N CYS A 546 -3.07 -49.09 9.31
CA CYS A 546 -1.93 -48.48 10.00
C CYS A 546 -1.77 -47.04 9.51
N VAL A 547 -1.72 -46.08 10.42
CA VAL A 547 -1.45 -44.68 10.12
C VAL A 547 -0.40 -44.20 11.11
N ALA A 548 0.66 -43.59 10.59
CA ALA A 548 1.79 -43.15 11.40
C ALA A 548 1.52 -41.79 12.08
N VAL A 549 2.42 -41.41 12.97
CA VAL A 549 2.38 -40.12 13.68
C VAL A 549 3.63 -39.34 13.34
N ARG A 550 3.44 -38.09 12.91
CA ARG A 550 4.50 -37.11 12.67
C ARG A 550 4.33 -35.97 13.67
N PRO A 551 4.87 -36.08 14.89
CA PRO A 551 4.69 -35.07 15.92
C PRO A 551 5.33 -33.73 15.54
N ALA A 552 4.74 -32.67 16.09
CA ALA A 552 5.20 -31.30 16.05
C ALA A 552 5.11 -30.67 17.46
N MET A 553 5.98 -29.71 17.74
CA MET A 553 6.01 -29.00 19.03
C MET A 553 6.78 -27.68 18.94
N TRP A 554 6.55 -26.80 19.91
CA TRP A 554 7.40 -25.64 20.14
C TRP A 554 8.52 -25.99 21.12
N ILE A 555 9.76 -25.65 20.76
CA ILE A 555 10.91 -25.75 21.66
C ILE A 555 11.61 -24.40 21.80
N GLU A 556 12.28 -24.20 22.93
CA GLU A 556 13.30 -23.16 23.10
C GLU A 556 14.65 -23.68 22.61
N LEU A 557 15.25 -22.94 21.67
CA LEU A 557 16.54 -23.23 21.09
C LEU A 557 17.66 -22.75 22.02
N ASP A 558 18.74 -23.52 22.11
CA ASP A 558 19.98 -23.05 22.74
C ASP A 558 20.87 -22.27 21.75
N ALA A 559 21.93 -21.64 22.27
CA ALA A 559 22.80 -20.79 21.48
C ALA A 559 23.52 -21.53 20.35
N GLU A 560 23.88 -22.80 20.56
CA GLU A 560 24.58 -23.61 19.57
C GLU A 560 23.65 -24.00 18.42
N GLU A 561 22.41 -24.39 18.73
CA GLU A 561 21.38 -24.67 17.73
C GLU A 561 21.05 -23.42 16.88
N ILE A 562 20.96 -22.25 17.52
CA ILE A 562 20.75 -20.97 16.82
C ILE A 562 21.91 -20.67 15.87
N ASP A 563 23.16 -20.84 16.32
CA ASP A 563 24.34 -20.59 15.49
C ASP A 563 24.45 -21.54 14.31
N ASN A 564 24.11 -22.82 14.51
CA ASN A 564 24.09 -23.83 13.46
C ASN A 564 23.01 -23.53 12.40
N ILE A 565 21.81 -23.13 12.84
CA ILE A 565 20.74 -22.66 11.95
C ILE A 565 21.23 -21.46 11.13
N ASN A 566 21.83 -20.46 11.79
CA ASN A 566 22.33 -19.23 11.18
C ASN A 566 23.43 -19.49 10.13
N ARG A 567 24.35 -20.43 10.39
CA ARG A 567 25.40 -20.81 9.44
C ARG A 567 24.82 -21.42 8.17
N SER A 568 23.88 -22.35 8.32
CA SER A 568 23.18 -22.98 7.20
C SER A 568 22.39 -21.99 6.35
N ILE A 569 21.89 -20.87 6.92
CA ILE A 569 21.25 -19.80 6.15
C ILE A 569 22.23 -19.21 5.14
N ARG A 570 23.38 -18.76 5.63
CA ARG A 570 24.39 -18.08 4.82
C ARG A 570 24.90 -18.97 3.68
N GLU A 571 25.15 -20.25 3.97
CA GLU A 571 25.65 -21.20 2.97
C GLU A 571 24.66 -21.44 1.83
N ASN A 572 23.35 -21.51 2.13
CA ASN A 572 22.31 -21.69 1.11
C ASN A 572 22.11 -20.41 0.28
N GLU A 573 22.07 -19.24 0.91
CA GLU A 573 21.96 -17.96 0.20
C GLU A 573 23.14 -17.77 -0.77
N GLU A 574 24.35 -18.13 -0.35
CA GLU A 574 25.53 -18.12 -1.22
C GLU A 574 25.41 -19.14 -2.36
N LYS A 575 24.85 -20.32 -2.10
CA LYS A 575 24.65 -21.35 -3.14
C LYS A 575 23.64 -20.89 -4.19
N GLU A 576 22.49 -20.37 -3.79
CA GLU A 576 21.47 -19.85 -4.71
C GLU A 576 22.00 -18.67 -5.53
N ALA A 577 22.77 -17.78 -4.90
CA ALA A 577 23.42 -16.68 -5.60
C ALA A 577 24.43 -17.18 -6.66
N ARG A 578 25.24 -18.19 -6.33
CA ARG A 578 26.20 -18.81 -7.27
C ARG A 578 25.50 -19.48 -8.45
N GLU A 579 24.43 -20.24 -8.20
CA GLU A 579 23.65 -20.92 -9.24
C GLU A 579 22.99 -19.92 -10.19
N LYS A 580 22.45 -18.81 -9.64
CA LYS A 580 21.88 -17.73 -10.45
C LYS A 580 22.95 -17.03 -11.31
N GLU A 581 24.10 -16.70 -10.72
CA GLU A 581 25.19 -16.06 -11.47
C GLU A 581 25.71 -16.97 -12.59
N GLU A 582 25.83 -18.27 -12.33
CA GLU A 582 26.21 -19.25 -13.34
C GLU A 582 25.18 -19.35 -14.47
N HIS A 583 23.89 -19.38 -14.15
CA HIS A 583 22.82 -19.37 -15.15
C HIS A 583 22.88 -18.12 -16.03
N ASP A 584 22.97 -16.93 -15.44
CA ASP A 584 23.04 -15.65 -16.15
C ASP A 584 24.28 -15.59 -17.07
N ARG A 585 25.43 -16.11 -16.59
CA ARG A 585 26.65 -16.24 -17.40
C ARG A 585 26.44 -17.17 -18.61
N MET A 586 25.83 -18.34 -18.42
CA MET A 586 25.54 -19.27 -19.52
C MET A 586 24.62 -18.66 -20.59
N ILE A 587 23.61 -17.88 -20.18
CA ILE A 587 22.72 -17.17 -21.11
C ILE A 587 23.48 -16.10 -21.89
N ALA A 588 24.33 -15.32 -21.22
CA ALA A 588 25.16 -14.32 -21.88
C ALA A 588 26.15 -14.93 -22.89
N GLU A 589 26.78 -16.06 -22.53
CA GLU A 589 27.67 -16.81 -23.41
C GLU A 589 26.90 -17.36 -24.63
N ALA A 590 25.77 -18.05 -24.43
CA ALA A 590 24.97 -18.61 -25.51
C ALA A 590 24.43 -17.54 -26.48
N LYS A 591 24.13 -16.33 -25.99
CA LYS A 591 23.71 -15.22 -26.84
C LYS A 591 24.88 -14.61 -27.64
N SER A 592 26.13 -14.73 -27.19
CA SER A 592 27.31 -14.08 -27.79
C SER A 592 28.18 -15.01 -28.65
N THR A 593 28.20 -16.31 -28.34
CA THR A 593 29.16 -17.26 -28.92
C THR A 593 28.45 -18.38 -29.68
N VAL A 594 28.97 -18.73 -30.85
CA VAL A 594 28.56 -19.91 -31.62
C VAL A 594 29.45 -21.08 -31.18
N LYS A 595 28.90 -22.05 -30.44
CA LYS A 595 29.66 -23.22 -29.97
C LYS A 595 29.27 -24.46 -30.76
N LEU A 596 30.24 -25.06 -31.45
CA LEU A 596 30.05 -26.30 -32.21
C LEU A 596 30.28 -27.53 -31.32
N THR A 597 29.31 -28.43 -31.27
CA THR A 597 29.40 -29.73 -30.56
C THR A 597 28.89 -30.82 -31.48
N GLY A 598 29.80 -31.50 -32.20
CA GLY A 598 29.42 -32.45 -33.24
C GLY A 598 28.58 -31.77 -34.34
N ASP A 599 27.36 -32.27 -34.56
CA ASP A 599 26.40 -31.74 -35.54
C ASP A 599 25.41 -30.72 -34.95
N THR A 600 25.64 -30.25 -33.72
CA THR A 600 24.79 -29.26 -33.04
C THR A 600 25.56 -27.97 -32.74
N VAL A 601 24.86 -26.84 -32.79
CA VAL A 601 25.32 -25.50 -32.45
C VAL A 601 24.45 -24.95 -31.33
N ILE A 602 25.06 -24.43 -30.26
CA ILE A 602 24.36 -23.62 -29.26
C ILE A 602 24.46 -22.17 -29.70
N PHE A 603 23.32 -21.51 -29.93
CA PHE A 603 23.30 -20.14 -30.41
C PHE A 603 21.98 -19.42 -30.09
N GLY A 604 22.07 -18.29 -29.40
CA GLY A 604 20.90 -17.58 -28.88
C GLY A 604 20.29 -18.28 -27.66
N ALA A 605 19.36 -17.58 -27.01
CA ALA A 605 18.57 -18.09 -25.89
C ALA A 605 17.12 -17.66 -26.06
N TYR A 606 16.17 -18.49 -25.63
CA TYR A 606 14.75 -18.15 -25.73
C TYR A 606 13.97 -18.73 -24.54
N PRO A 607 12.88 -18.08 -24.09
CA PRO A 607 12.02 -18.59 -23.03
C PRO A 607 11.53 -20.02 -23.28
N LYS A 608 11.67 -20.89 -22.28
CA LYS A 608 11.17 -22.26 -22.24
C LYS A 608 10.00 -22.36 -21.24
N GLY A 609 8.93 -23.03 -21.66
CA GLY A 609 7.80 -23.37 -20.76
C GLY A 609 6.89 -22.20 -20.37
N PRO A 610 5.87 -22.43 -19.52
CA PRO A 610 4.94 -21.40 -19.04
C PRO A 610 5.59 -20.37 -18.13
N ASP A 611 6.72 -20.71 -17.52
CA ASP A 611 7.45 -19.87 -16.57
C ASP A 611 8.39 -18.85 -17.27
N ASN A 612 8.42 -18.85 -18.61
CA ASN A 612 9.23 -17.96 -19.44
C ASN A 612 10.74 -17.94 -19.09
N VAL A 613 11.28 -19.03 -18.53
CA VAL A 613 12.70 -19.12 -18.18
C VAL A 613 13.52 -19.18 -19.46
N GLU A 614 14.36 -18.17 -19.71
CA GLU A 614 15.27 -18.19 -20.86
C GLU A 614 16.26 -19.33 -20.75
N ALA A 615 16.50 -20.02 -21.86
CA ALA A 615 17.54 -21.04 -21.91
C ALA A 615 18.20 -21.09 -23.30
N PRO A 616 19.47 -21.54 -23.37
CA PRO A 616 20.19 -21.66 -24.63
C PRO A 616 19.41 -22.51 -25.64
N VAL A 617 19.47 -22.09 -26.90
CA VAL A 617 18.83 -22.80 -28.02
C VAL A 617 19.85 -23.69 -28.72
N GLU A 618 19.50 -24.96 -28.83
CA GLU A 618 20.26 -25.95 -29.61
C GLU A 618 19.75 -26.00 -31.05
N TRP A 619 20.68 -25.95 -32.00
CA TRP A 619 20.42 -25.98 -33.43
C TRP A 619 21.19 -27.14 -34.07
N GLN A 620 20.55 -27.94 -34.90
CA GLN A 620 21.23 -28.95 -35.72
C GLN A 620 21.76 -28.31 -37.02
N ILE A 621 22.95 -28.72 -37.45
CA ILE A 621 23.56 -28.29 -38.72
C ILE A 621 22.98 -29.15 -39.86
N LEU A 622 22.31 -28.53 -40.82
CA LEU A 622 21.75 -29.22 -42.00
C LEU A 622 22.69 -29.20 -43.20
N LYS A 623 23.42 -28.11 -43.40
CA LYS A 623 24.30 -27.94 -44.57
C LYS A 623 25.47 -27.02 -44.23
N ARG A 624 26.65 -27.30 -44.79
CA ARG A 624 27.82 -26.40 -44.75
C ARG A 624 28.16 -25.92 -46.15
N ASP A 625 28.44 -24.63 -46.28
CA ASP A 625 28.90 -23.99 -47.52
C ASP A 625 30.04 -23.01 -47.18
N GLY A 626 31.28 -23.47 -47.35
CA GLY A 626 32.46 -22.73 -46.91
C GLY A 626 32.41 -22.41 -45.41
N ASN A 627 32.43 -21.11 -45.08
CA ASN A 627 32.33 -20.61 -43.70
C ASN A 627 30.88 -20.38 -43.23
N LYS A 628 29.89 -20.92 -43.95
CA LYS A 628 28.47 -20.77 -43.62
C LYS A 628 27.86 -22.10 -43.22
N ALA A 629 26.89 -22.07 -42.32
CA ALA A 629 26.10 -23.22 -41.95
C ALA A 629 24.60 -22.91 -41.95
N LEU A 630 23.81 -23.82 -42.52
CA LEU A 630 22.36 -23.84 -42.37
C LEU A 630 22.02 -24.57 -41.07
N LEU A 631 21.35 -23.87 -40.18
CA LEU A 631 20.92 -24.35 -38.88
C LEU A 631 19.39 -24.55 -38.87
N LEU A 632 18.92 -25.60 -38.20
CA LEU A 632 17.51 -25.82 -37.88
C LEU A 632 17.39 -26.06 -36.37
N SER A 633 16.40 -25.47 -35.70
CA SER A 633 16.26 -25.69 -34.26
C SER A 633 16.06 -27.17 -33.95
N LYS A 634 16.74 -27.68 -32.93
CA LYS A 634 16.65 -29.09 -32.53
C LYS A 634 15.24 -29.44 -32.02
N PHE A 635 14.65 -28.51 -31.28
CA PHE A 635 13.29 -28.60 -30.74
C PHE A 635 12.36 -27.58 -31.41
N ALA A 636 11.06 -27.83 -31.34
CA ALA A 636 10.05 -26.81 -31.60
C ALA A 636 10.14 -25.77 -30.48
N LEU A 637 10.44 -24.51 -30.87
CA LEU A 637 10.80 -23.48 -29.91
C LEU A 637 9.56 -22.80 -29.30
N PHE A 638 8.48 -22.69 -30.05
CA PHE A 638 7.27 -21.98 -29.63
C PHE A 638 6.06 -22.38 -30.47
N LYS A 639 4.87 -22.18 -29.88
CA LYS A 639 3.60 -22.21 -30.60
C LYS A 639 3.25 -20.82 -31.09
N LYS A 640 3.06 -20.65 -32.40
CA LYS A 640 2.61 -19.39 -33.01
C LYS A 640 1.65 -19.64 -34.15
N LYS A 641 0.78 -18.65 -34.36
CA LYS A 641 -0.09 -18.57 -35.54
C LYS A 641 0.77 -18.27 -36.76
N TYR A 642 0.46 -18.89 -37.90
CA TYR A 642 1.11 -18.52 -39.16
C TYR A 642 0.74 -17.08 -39.57
N GLN A 643 -0.52 -16.71 -39.37
CA GLN A 643 -1.05 -15.38 -39.65
C GLN A 643 -2.01 -14.90 -38.55
N SER A 644 -1.98 -13.60 -38.26
CA SER A 644 -2.79 -12.97 -37.22
C SER A 644 -4.18 -12.51 -37.69
N LYS A 645 -4.40 -12.42 -39.01
CA LYS A 645 -5.65 -12.00 -39.65
C LYS A 645 -6.28 -13.16 -40.43
N ALA A 646 -7.60 -13.24 -40.46
CA ALA A 646 -8.31 -14.22 -41.27
C ALA A 646 -8.16 -13.88 -42.77
N GLY A 647 -7.78 -14.86 -43.59
CA GLY A 647 -7.61 -14.70 -45.04
C GLY A 647 -6.52 -15.61 -45.60
N GLY A 648 -6.53 -15.80 -46.92
CA GLY A 648 -5.42 -16.47 -47.61
C GLY A 648 -4.15 -15.63 -47.49
N VAL A 649 -3.02 -16.26 -47.21
CA VAL A 649 -1.74 -15.60 -46.97
C VAL A 649 -0.61 -16.51 -47.45
N THR A 650 0.42 -15.90 -48.00
CA THR A 650 1.64 -16.56 -48.46
C THR A 650 2.79 -16.21 -47.50
N TRP A 651 3.90 -16.94 -47.59
CA TRP A 651 5.04 -16.73 -46.70
C TRP A 651 5.54 -15.28 -46.71
N ASP A 652 5.59 -14.65 -47.89
CA ASP A 652 6.09 -13.28 -48.07
C ASP A 652 5.29 -12.22 -47.30
N CYS A 653 4.02 -12.48 -46.97
CA CYS A 653 3.15 -11.53 -46.27
C CYS A 653 2.58 -12.03 -44.93
N CYS A 654 3.06 -13.15 -44.39
CA CYS A 654 2.55 -13.71 -43.13
C CYS A 654 3.16 -13.06 -41.87
N SER A 655 2.36 -12.96 -40.80
CA SER A 655 2.78 -12.35 -39.54
C SER A 655 3.83 -13.17 -38.80
N LEU A 656 3.88 -14.48 -39.03
CA LEU A 656 4.91 -15.35 -38.46
C LEU A 656 6.30 -14.98 -38.99
N ARG A 657 6.43 -14.76 -40.30
CA ARG A 657 7.67 -14.28 -40.93
C ARG A 657 8.11 -12.95 -40.34
N THR A 658 7.17 -12.00 -40.19
CA THR A 658 7.44 -10.70 -39.55
C THR A 658 7.91 -10.85 -38.11
N TRP A 659 7.31 -11.74 -37.34
CA TRP A 659 7.69 -11.99 -35.95
C TRP A 659 9.06 -12.67 -35.84
N LEU A 660 9.34 -13.67 -36.70
CA LEU A 660 10.63 -14.37 -36.78
C LEU A 660 11.76 -13.40 -37.11
N ASN A 661 11.57 -12.54 -38.11
CA ASN A 661 12.60 -11.59 -38.56
C ASN A 661 12.65 -10.29 -37.73
N GLY A 662 11.76 -10.13 -36.75
CA GLY A 662 11.69 -8.97 -35.87
C GLY A 662 11.91 -9.34 -34.41
N SER A 663 10.81 -9.53 -33.68
CA SER A 663 10.81 -9.75 -32.23
C SER A 663 11.63 -10.95 -31.80
N PHE A 664 11.56 -12.06 -32.55
CA PHE A 664 12.34 -13.26 -32.23
C PHE A 664 13.85 -12.99 -32.34
N ILE A 665 14.32 -12.43 -33.45
CA ILE A 665 15.74 -12.05 -33.62
C ILE A 665 16.20 -11.10 -32.51
N LYS A 666 15.39 -10.09 -32.19
CA LYS A 666 15.74 -9.07 -31.17
C LYS A 666 15.86 -9.67 -29.78
N ASN A 667 14.98 -10.60 -29.42
CA ASN A 667 14.91 -11.13 -28.07
C ASN A 667 15.84 -12.33 -27.86
N SER A 668 16.08 -13.12 -28.93
CA SER A 668 16.83 -14.38 -28.82
C SER A 668 18.32 -14.27 -28.98
N PHE A 669 18.81 -13.22 -29.65
CA PHE A 669 20.22 -13.12 -30.03
C PHE A 669 20.81 -11.79 -29.58
N SER A 670 22.09 -11.81 -29.16
CA SER A 670 22.84 -10.60 -28.84
C SER A 670 23.06 -9.72 -30.08
N LYS A 671 23.62 -8.52 -29.91
CA LYS A 671 24.04 -7.68 -31.05
C LYS A 671 25.02 -8.41 -31.98
N ASP A 672 25.99 -9.12 -31.42
CA ASP A 672 27.01 -9.84 -32.19
C ASP A 672 26.45 -11.11 -32.82
N GLY A 673 25.60 -11.84 -32.09
CA GLY A 673 24.86 -12.97 -32.65
C GLY A 673 24.02 -12.54 -33.87
N ARG A 674 23.30 -11.41 -33.78
CA ARG A 674 22.53 -10.87 -34.91
C ARG A 674 23.37 -10.52 -36.15
N ALA A 675 24.65 -10.19 -35.96
CA ALA A 675 25.57 -9.92 -37.07
C ALA A 675 26.02 -11.21 -37.78
N ARG A 676 25.96 -12.36 -37.10
CA ARG A 676 26.30 -13.67 -37.69
C ARG A 676 25.17 -14.28 -38.51
N ILE A 677 23.93 -13.89 -38.25
CA ILE A 677 22.75 -14.37 -38.98
C ILE A 677 22.69 -13.71 -40.35
N LEU A 678 22.76 -14.53 -41.38
CA LEU A 678 22.84 -14.12 -42.77
C LEU A 678 21.45 -13.85 -43.36
N GLU A 679 21.36 -12.83 -44.21
CA GLU A 679 20.22 -12.65 -45.10
C GLU A 679 20.27 -13.73 -46.20
N THR A 680 19.17 -14.43 -46.38
CA THR A 680 19.03 -15.56 -47.30
C THR A 680 17.90 -15.27 -48.27
N GLU A 681 18.14 -15.43 -49.58
CA GLU A 681 17.05 -15.45 -50.56
C GLU A 681 16.27 -16.75 -50.37
N VAL A 682 15.01 -16.64 -49.94
CA VAL A 682 14.11 -17.76 -49.71
C VAL A 682 13.13 -17.81 -50.87
N LEU A 683 13.24 -18.87 -51.68
CA LEU A 683 12.45 -19.05 -52.91
C LEU A 683 11.09 -19.66 -52.61
N PRO A 684 9.98 -19.23 -53.23
CA PRO A 684 8.67 -19.84 -53.04
C PRO A 684 8.71 -21.33 -53.45
N ASP A 685 8.12 -22.21 -52.64
CA ASP A 685 8.11 -23.65 -52.92
C ASP A 685 6.89 -23.99 -53.78
N THR A 686 7.12 -24.16 -55.07
CA THR A 686 6.08 -24.50 -56.06
C THR A 686 5.92 -26.01 -56.27
N ASP A 687 6.85 -26.82 -55.75
CA ASP A 687 6.89 -28.27 -55.94
C ASP A 687 6.33 -28.97 -54.70
N SER A 688 4.99 -29.07 -54.63
CA SER A 688 4.31 -30.19 -53.96
C SER A 688 2.81 -29.99 -53.92
N ASN A 689 2.13 -30.25 -55.04
CA ASN A 689 0.94 -31.09 -54.93
C ASN A 689 0.65 -31.81 -56.26
N PRO A 690 1.04 -33.09 -56.41
CA PRO A 690 0.71 -33.86 -57.62
C PRO A 690 -0.79 -34.19 -57.75
N THR A 691 -1.66 -33.75 -56.83
CA THR A 691 -3.05 -34.22 -56.73
C THR A 691 -4.14 -33.19 -57.01
N VAL A 692 -3.84 -31.91 -57.31
CA VAL A 692 -4.89 -30.91 -57.57
C VAL A 692 -4.51 -29.98 -58.71
N ASP A 693 -5.38 -29.90 -59.72
CA ASP A 693 -5.27 -29.18 -61.01
C ASP A 693 -5.29 -27.64 -60.88
N GLU A 694 -5.02 -27.08 -59.70
CA GLU A 694 -5.01 -25.63 -59.44
C GLU A 694 -3.66 -25.20 -58.87
N ARG A 695 -2.93 -24.34 -59.60
CA ARG A 695 -1.67 -23.74 -59.15
C ARG A 695 -1.91 -22.91 -57.89
N ILE A 696 -1.50 -23.42 -56.74
CA ILE A 696 -1.57 -22.69 -55.47
C ILE A 696 -0.47 -21.63 -55.48
N ASN A 697 -0.83 -20.36 -55.26
CA ASN A 697 0.13 -19.27 -55.20
C ASN A 697 1.09 -19.49 -54.02
N ALA A 698 2.37 -19.73 -54.32
CA ALA A 698 3.43 -19.95 -53.33
C ALA A 698 4.05 -18.66 -52.78
N GLY A 699 3.53 -17.50 -53.22
CA GLY A 699 4.04 -16.19 -52.86
C GLY A 699 5.23 -15.78 -53.71
N GLU A 700 5.77 -14.62 -53.37
CA GLU A 700 6.97 -14.07 -53.97
C GLU A 700 8.24 -14.54 -53.24
N LYS A 701 9.39 -14.46 -53.91
CA LYS A 701 10.68 -14.67 -53.24
C LYS A 701 10.92 -13.62 -52.16
N THR A 702 11.50 -14.05 -51.03
CA THR A 702 11.80 -13.18 -49.90
C THR A 702 13.29 -13.13 -49.60
N VAL A 703 13.71 -12.14 -48.82
CA VAL A 703 15.03 -12.12 -48.17
C VAL A 703 14.79 -12.17 -46.67
N ASP A 704 15.19 -13.28 -46.06
CA ASP A 704 14.92 -13.58 -44.65
C ASP A 704 16.20 -13.94 -43.91
N LYS A 705 16.27 -13.55 -42.63
CA LYS A 705 17.33 -13.97 -41.70
C LYS A 705 16.97 -15.27 -40.99
N ILE A 706 15.70 -15.39 -40.60
CA ILE A 706 15.14 -16.60 -40.02
C ILE A 706 13.89 -16.98 -40.80
N PHE A 707 13.82 -18.25 -41.21
CA PHE A 707 12.75 -18.79 -42.04
C PHE A 707 12.31 -20.17 -41.54
N LEU A 708 11.28 -20.73 -42.15
CA LEU A 708 10.93 -22.14 -41.98
C LEU A 708 11.41 -22.91 -43.21
N LEU A 709 11.82 -24.16 -43.05
CA LEU A 709 12.08 -24.98 -44.22
C LEU A 709 10.81 -25.16 -45.05
N SER A 710 10.97 -25.25 -46.36
CA SER A 710 9.96 -25.71 -47.28
C SER A 710 9.80 -27.22 -47.18
N PHE A 711 8.69 -27.75 -47.68
CA PHE A 711 8.47 -29.19 -47.76
C PHE A 711 9.53 -29.89 -48.61
N SER A 712 9.87 -29.33 -49.76
CA SER A 712 10.96 -29.81 -50.62
C SER A 712 12.29 -29.86 -49.86
N GLU A 713 12.64 -28.79 -49.13
CA GLU A 713 13.84 -28.74 -48.29
C GLU A 713 13.79 -29.78 -47.16
N VAL A 714 12.64 -29.97 -46.51
CA VAL A 714 12.47 -31.01 -45.48
C VAL A 714 12.70 -32.41 -46.06
N CYS A 715 12.17 -32.70 -47.25
CA CYS A 715 12.37 -34.00 -47.89
C CYS A 715 13.82 -34.21 -48.34
N GLU A 716 14.50 -33.15 -48.79
CA GLU A 716 15.91 -33.19 -49.16
C GLU A 716 16.80 -33.46 -47.94
N PHE A 717 16.61 -32.72 -46.84
CA PHE A 717 17.44 -32.87 -45.64
C PHE A 717 17.06 -34.07 -44.77
N PHE A 718 15.82 -34.55 -44.85
CA PHE A 718 15.30 -35.68 -44.09
C PHE A 718 14.62 -36.68 -45.03
N PRO A 719 15.40 -37.48 -45.79
CA PRO A 719 14.86 -38.45 -46.73
C PRO A 719 14.05 -39.54 -46.03
N GLU A 720 14.55 -40.02 -44.87
CA GLU A 720 13.85 -40.96 -44.00
C GLU A 720 12.69 -40.27 -43.29
N ILE A 721 11.52 -40.92 -43.31
CA ILE A 721 10.32 -40.31 -42.74
C ILE A 721 10.50 -40.08 -41.24
N GLU A 722 11.07 -41.03 -40.51
CA GLU A 722 11.28 -41.03 -39.06
C GLU A 722 12.12 -39.82 -38.60
N ALA A 723 12.97 -39.29 -39.48
CA ALA A 723 13.82 -38.15 -39.17
C ALA A 723 13.09 -36.79 -39.27
N ARG A 724 11.87 -36.75 -39.81
CA ARG A 724 11.08 -35.51 -39.99
C ARG A 724 10.37 -35.04 -38.71
N GLY A 725 10.35 -35.88 -37.68
CA GLY A 725 9.76 -35.56 -36.37
C GLY A 725 10.47 -34.42 -35.65
N CYS A 726 9.78 -33.87 -34.65
CA CYS A 726 10.35 -32.84 -33.78
C CYS A 726 9.76 -32.97 -32.38
N LEU A 727 10.61 -32.87 -31.36
CA LEU A 727 10.15 -32.77 -29.98
C LEU A 727 9.97 -31.31 -29.62
N ASN A 728 8.95 -30.99 -28.82
CA ASN A 728 8.94 -29.73 -28.07
C ASN A 728 9.78 -29.86 -26.79
N PHE A 729 9.99 -28.75 -26.08
CA PHE A 729 10.75 -28.74 -24.83
C PHE A 729 10.18 -29.60 -23.70
N LYS A 730 8.94 -30.11 -23.82
CA LYS A 730 8.36 -31.08 -22.87
C LYS A 730 8.67 -32.53 -23.25
N GLY A 731 9.54 -32.76 -24.23
CA GLY A 731 9.88 -34.09 -24.74
C GLY A 731 8.74 -34.78 -25.49
N ARG A 732 7.69 -34.04 -25.89
CA ARG A 732 6.55 -34.59 -26.64
C ARG A 732 6.80 -34.45 -28.12
N ASP A 733 6.48 -35.51 -28.88
CA ASP A 733 6.45 -35.47 -30.33
C ASP A 733 5.38 -34.49 -30.81
N VAL A 734 5.77 -33.59 -31.71
CA VAL A 734 4.93 -32.53 -32.25
C VAL A 734 5.13 -32.34 -33.74
N GLY A 735 4.03 -32.03 -34.43
CA GLY A 735 4.07 -31.52 -35.80
C GLY A 735 4.49 -30.05 -35.81
N TRP A 736 5.37 -29.67 -36.73
CA TRP A 736 5.91 -28.33 -36.89
C TRP A 736 5.62 -27.77 -38.29
N LEU A 737 5.47 -26.44 -38.39
CA LEU A 737 5.10 -25.78 -39.65
C LEU A 737 6.25 -25.72 -40.65
N THR A 738 5.92 -25.94 -41.93
CA THR A 738 6.77 -25.56 -43.08
C THR A 738 6.27 -24.25 -43.69
N ARG A 739 7.09 -23.62 -44.55
CA ARG A 739 6.64 -22.44 -45.31
C ARG A 739 5.84 -22.78 -46.57
N THR A 740 5.70 -24.05 -46.94
CA THR A 740 5.05 -24.47 -48.18
C THR A 740 3.52 -24.38 -48.07
N PRO A 741 2.84 -23.69 -49.02
CA PRO A 741 1.39 -23.63 -49.04
C PRO A 741 0.76 -25.02 -49.22
N GLY A 742 -0.36 -25.27 -48.54
CA GLY A 742 -1.18 -26.47 -48.71
C GLY A 742 -2.45 -26.20 -49.53
N VAL A 743 -3.27 -27.24 -49.70
CA VAL A 743 -4.54 -27.21 -50.49
C VAL A 743 -5.63 -26.44 -49.74
N ARG A 744 -6.56 -25.74 -50.44
CA ARG A 744 -7.80 -25.16 -49.87
C ARG A 744 -7.66 -24.46 -48.49
N ARG A 745 -6.89 -23.36 -48.41
CA ARG A 745 -6.64 -22.56 -47.18
C ARG A 745 -5.91 -23.32 -46.05
N TYR A 746 -5.09 -24.31 -46.40
CA TYR A 746 -4.27 -25.08 -45.46
C TYR A 746 -2.76 -24.88 -45.73
N ILE A 747 -1.88 -25.09 -44.74
CA ILE A 747 -0.39 -25.08 -44.89
C ILE A 747 0.14 -26.51 -44.68
N GLN A 748 1.19 -26.89 -45.39
CA GLN A 748 1.81 -28.21 -45.23
C GLN A 748 2.61 -28.31 -43.91
N PHE A 749 2.43 -29.42 -43.18
CA PHE A 749 3.12 -29.70 -41.91
C PHE A 749 4.27 -30.68 -42.10
N GLY A 750 5.37 -30.47 -41.38
CA GLY A 750 6.27 -31.56 -41.00
C GLY A 750 5.72 -32.21 -39.74
N LYS A 751 5.06 -33.37 -39.83
CA LYS A 751 4.63 -34.14 -38.66
C LYS A 751 4.98 -35.61 -38.84
N LEU A 752 5.69 -36.17 -37.87
CA LEU A 752 5.67 -37.61 -37.60
C LEU A 752 4.42 -37.90 -36.74
N VAL A 753 3.61 -38.90 -37.09
CA VAL A 753 2.83 -39.64 -36.09
C VAL A 753 2.90 -41.10 -36.43
N GLU A 754 3.27 -41.86 -35.40
CA GLU A 754 3.05 -43.28 -35.13
C GLU A 754 2.23 -44.06 -36.17
N LEU A 755 2.88 -45.13 -36.67
CA LEU A 755 2.39 -46.27 -37.47
C LEU A 755 2.83 -46.30 -38.94
N LYS A 756 4.14 -46.51 -39.15
CA LYS A 756 4.77 -47.28 -40.25
C LYS A 756 4.31 -47.08 -41.71
N GLU A 757 3.65 -45.98 -42.08
CA GLU A 757 3.47 -45.56 -43.48
C GLU A 757 3.46 -44.03 -43.60
N CYS A 758 4.25 -43.47 -44.53
CA CYS A 758 4.19 -42.05 -44.90
C CYS A 758 2.93 -41.79 -45.72
N VAL A 759 1.78 -41.61 -45.07
CA VAL A 759 0.56 -41.21 -45.77
C VAL A 759 0.38 -39.70 -45.65
N LEU A 760 0.38 -39.05 -46.81
CA LEU A 760 -0.02 -37.67 -47.05
C LEU A 760 -1.32 -37.34 -46.30
N TYR A 761 -1.31 -36.35 -45.42
CA TYR A 761 -2.53 -35.60 -45.11
C TYR A 761 -2.65 -34.42 -46.06
N SER A 762 -3.37 -34.63 -47.17
CA SER A 762 -3.91 -33.61 -48.07
C SER A 762 -5.00 -32.74 -47.43
N ASN A 763 -5.25 -32.90 -46.12
CA ASN A 763 -6.24 -32.16 -45.34
C ASN A 763 -5.48 -31.40 -44.26
N GLY A 764 -4.87 -30.27 -44.62
CA GLY A 764 -4.18 -29.46 -43.62
C GLY A 764 -5.15 -28.80 -42.62
N VAL A 765 -4.59 -28.05 -41.67
CA VAL A 765 -5.34 -27.33 -40.63
C VAL A 765 -5.59 -25.91 -41.12
N ALA A 766 -6.82 -25.42 -40.94
CA ALA A 766 -7.22 -24.12 -41.45
C ALA A 766 -6.25 -23.06 -40.96
N VAL A 767 -5.69 -22.25 -41.87
CA VAL A 767 -4.86 -21.07 -41.55
C VAL A 767 -5.75 -19.95 -41.01
N GLU A 768 -6.74 -20.29 -40.20
CA GLU A 768 -7.57 -19.30 -39.53
C GLU A 768 -6.76 -18.71 -38.38
N ALA A 769 -6.95 -17.41 -38.14
CA ALA A 769 -6.23 -16.63 -37.12
C ALA A 769 -6.42 -17.12 -35.67
N LYS A 770 -6.98 -18.31 -35.44
CA LYS A 770 -7.25 -18.88 -34.13
C LYS A 770 -6.21 -19.94 -33.71
N ASP A 771 -5.65 -20.70 -34.64
CA ASP A 771 -4.83 -21.87 -34.31
C ASP A 771 -3.33 -21.52 -34.23
N GLU A 772 -2.69 -21.99 -33.16
CA GLU A 772 -1.24 -21.91 -32.99
C GLU A 772 -0.58 -23.25 -33.27
N HIS A 773 0.53 -23.22 -34.00
CA HIS A 773 1.29 -24.39 -34.36
C HIS A 773 2.73 -24.28 -33.87
N GLU A 774 3.36 -25.44 -33.65
CA GLU A 774 4.75 -25.52 -33.21
C GLU A 774 5.68 -25.06 -34.35
N ILE A 775 6.66 -24.23 -34.00
CA ILE A 775 7.56 -23.59 -34.97
C ILE A 775 8.98 -24.10 -34.77
N ARG A 776 9.59 -24.50 -35.88
CA ARG A 776 10.98 -24.94 -35.96
C ARG A 776 11.74 -24.03 -36.92
N PRO A 777 12.31 -22.92 -36.43
CA PRO A 777 13.01 -21.97 -37.30
C PRO A 777 14.32 -22.55 -37.86
N ALA A 778 14.67 -22.08 -39.04
CA ALA A 778 15.93 -22.30 -39.73
C ALA A 778 16.61 -20.96 -40.06
N MET A 779 17.94 -20.97 -40.14
CA MET A 779 18.72 -19.80 -40.53
C MET A 779 20.11 -20.18 -41.04
N TRP A 780 20.67 -19.32 -41.88
CA TRP A 780 22.09 -19.37 -42.20
C TRP A 780 22.91 -18.51 -41.23
N ILE A 781 24.03 -19.05 -40.76
CA ILE A 781 25.00 -18.29 -39.96
C ILE A 781 26.39 -18.35 -40.58
N THR A 782 27.22 -17.36 -40.23
CA THR A 782 28.68 -17.44 -40.40
C THR A 782 29.31 -18.16 -39.21
N LEU A 783 30.17 -19.14 -39.52
CA LEU A 783 31.06 -19.78 -38.56
C LEU A 783 32.40 -19.03 -38.56
N ASP A 784 32.94 -18.72 -37.39
CA ASP A 784 34.31 -18.21 -37.31
C ASP A 784 35.29 -19.33 -37.67
N GLY A 785 36.42 -18.97 -38.30
CA GLY A 785 37.41 -19.92 -38.81
C GLY A 785 38.32 -20.58 -37.77
N ASN A 786 37.83 -20.84 -36.55
CA ASN A 786 38.55 -21.60 -35.52
C ASN A 786 37.90 -22.95 -35.25
#